data_AF-A0A8X7PFD4-F1
#
_entry.id   AF-A0A8X7PFD4-F1
#
_cell.length_a   1.000
_cell.length_b   1.000
_cell.length_c   1.000
_cell.angle_alpha   90.00
_cell.angle_beta   90.00
_cell.angle_gamma   90.00
#
_symmetry.space_group_name_H-M   'P 1'
#
loop_
_entity.id
_entity.type
_entity.pdbx_description
1 polymer ?
#
loop_
_entity_poly.entity_id
_entity_poly.type
_entity_poly.pdbx_seq_one_letter_code
_entity_poly.pdbx_strand_id
1 'polypeptide(L)'
;MSSLSPPPVPMELHAVNRRKLFDSLRRHLSSTDRPLDGFVLLQGGEEKNRYCTDHAELFRQESYFAYLFGVREPDFYGAIDIGSGKSILFIPRLPDDYAVWLGEIKPLSHFKETYMVDMVYYVDEIIQVLSEQFKGSGKPLLYILHGLNTDSGNLSKPASFEGIEKFETDLTTLHPILAECRVIKSSLELQLLQFANDISSEAHVEVMRKVTPGMKEYQMESMFLHHTYMYGGCRHCSYTCICATGDNSAVLHYGHAAAPNDRQNQLSSQIAMSSLSPPPVPMELHAVNRRKLFDSLRRHLSSTDRPLDGFVLLQGGEEKNRYCTDHAELFRQESYFAYLFGVREPDFYGAIDIGSGKSILFIPRLPDDYAVWLGEIKPLSHFKETYMVDMVYYVDEIIQVLSEQFKGSGKPLLYILHGLNTDSGNLSKPASFELCSGIEKFETDLTTLHPILAECRVIKSSLELQLLQFANDISSEAHVEVMRKVTPGMKEYQMESMFLHHTYMYGGCRHCSYTCICATGDNSAVLHYGHAAAPNDRTFEDGDLALLDMGGEYHFYASDITCSFPVNGKFTSDQSLIYNAVLKAHNSVISAMKPGVNWVDMHKLAERIILESLKKGSILTGDVEEMMVERLGAVFMPHGLGHFMGIDTHDTGGYPLGVERPKEPGLKSLRTARDLLEGMVITVEPGCYFIKALLVPAMENAKTSKFFNRETIERFKNIGGVRIESDLVVTANGCKNMTNVPRETWEIEAVMAGGSWPPVTTGNNTTK
;
A
#
# COMPACT_ATOMS: atom_id res chain seq x y z
N MET A 1 -25.87 -12.89 9.70
CA MET A 1 -24.70 -13.37 10.47
C MET A 1 -24.34 -14.73 9.94
N SER A 2 -23.08 -14.94 9.57
CA SER A 2 -22.58 -16.24 9.13
C SER A 2 -22.51 -17.21 10.30
N SER A 3 -22.77 -18.49 10.05
CA SER A 3 -22.50 -19.57 10.99
C SER A 3 -21.08 -20.13 10.85
N LEU A 4 -20.33 -19.67 9.83
CA LEU A 4 -18.96 -20.08 9.58
C LEU A 4 -18.00 -19.25 10.43
N SER A 5 -16.87 -19.83 10.77
CA SER A 5 -15.78 -19.15 11.45
C SER A 5 -14.46 -19.60 10.83
N PRO A 6 -13.48 -18.70 10.64
CA PRO A 6 -12.21 -19.05 10.02
C PRO A 6 -11.53 -20.19 10.79
N PRO A 7 -11.25 -21.34 10.15
CA PRO A 7 -10.52 -22.41 10.81
C PRO A 7 -9.07 -21.97 11.04
N PRO A 8 -8.41 -22.44 12.11
CA PRO A 8 -6.97 -22.26 12.22
C PRO A 8 -6.30 -22.94 11.02
N VAL A 9 -5.28 -22.31 10.46
CA VAL A 9 -4.44 -22.92 9.41
C VAL A 9 -3.36 -23.74 10.12
N PRO A 10 -3.43 -25.08 10.12
CA PRO A 10 -2.49 -25.89 10.91
C PRO A 10 -1.13 -25.91 10.23
N MET A 11 -0.08 -25.46 10.93
CA MET A 11 1.30 -25.46 10.38
C MET A 11 1.83 -26.87 10.08
N GLU A 12 1.25 -27.90 10.69
CA GLU A 12 1.49 -29.31 10.36
C GLU A 12 1.23 -29.62 8.88
N LEU A 13 0.27 -28.93 8.24
CA LEU A 13 0.00 -29.06 6.82
C LEU A 13 1.28 -28.88 5.99
N HIS A 14 2.05 -27.84 6.28
CA HIS A 14 3.26 -27.51 5.55
C HIS A 14 4.37 -28.54 5.82
N ALA A 15 4.47 -29.06 7.04
CA ALA A 15 5.39 -30.16 7.36
C ALA A 15 5.06 -31.45 6.58
N VAL A 16 3.78 -31.79 6.46
CA VAL A 16 3.31 -32.92 5.62
C VAL A 16 3.66 -32.69 4.16
N ASN A 17 3.48 -31.46 3.64
CA ASN A 17 3.83 -31.12 2.26
C ASN A 17 5.33 -31.25 1.98
N ARG A 18 6.20 -30.83 2.91
CA ARG A 18 7.66 -31.04 2.81
C ARG A 18 8.00 -32.53 2.79
N ARG A 19 7.39 -33.34 3.66
CA ARG A 19 7.59 -34.79 3.68
C ARG A 19 7.18 -35.44 2.34
N LYS A 20 6.01 -35.06 1.82
CA LYS A 20 5.50 -35.55 0.53
C LYS A 20 6.45 -35.23 -0.63
N LEU A 21 6.99 -34.00 -0.68
CA LEU A 21 8.00 -33.63 -1.66
C LEU A 21 9.26 -34.46 -1.50
N PHE A 22 9.79 -34.57 -0.28
CA PHE A 22 10.99 -35.34 0.02
C PHE A 22 10.87 -36.80 -0.44
N ASP A 23 9.78 -37.48 -0.11
CA ASP A 23 9.55 -38.87 -0.49
C ASP A 23 9.43 -39.02 -2.02
N SER A 24 8.77 -38.08 -2.69
CA SER A 24 8.60 -38.10 -4.15
C SER A 24 9.90 -37.83 -4.89
N LEU A 25 10.68 -36.85 -4.42
CA LEU A 25 11.98 -36.52 -4.99
C LEU A 25 12.97 -37.66 -4.80
N ARG A 26 13.06 -38.26 -3.59
CA ARG A 26 13.95 -39.41 -3.37
C ARG A 26 13.58 -40.61 -4.23
N ARG A 27 12.28 -40.89 -4.41
CA ARG A 27 11.82 -41.96 -5.30
C ARG A 27 12.25 -41.70 -6.74
N HIS A 28 12.11 -40.48 -7.23
CA HIS A 28 12.56 -40.09 -8.56
C HIS A 28 14.08 -40.23 -8.71
N LEU A 29 14.86 -39.62 -7.82
CA LEU A 29 16.33 -39.66 -7.88
C LEU A 29 16.87 -41.10 -7.80
N SER A 30 16.30 -41.95 -6.95
CA SER A 30 16.65 -43.37 -6.86
C SER A 30 16.35 -44.13 -8.16
N SER A 31 15.30 -43.76 -8.88
CA SER A 31 14.95 -44.39 -10.16
C SER A 31 15.81 -43.94 -11.34
N THR A 32 16.51 -42.81 -11.19
CA THR A 32 17.37 -42.21 -12.22
C THR A 32 18.87 -42.37 -11.92
N ASP A 33 19.22 -43.21 -10.92
CA ASP A 33 20.59 -43.41 -10.43
C ASP A 33 21.33 -42.09 -10.09
N ARG A 34 20.57 -41.08 -9.64
CA ARG A 34 21.12 -39.78 -9.24
C ARG A 34 21.51 -39.79 -7.76
N PRO A 35 22.53 -39.02 -7.34
CA PRO A 35 22.90 -38.88 -5.94
C PRO A 35 21.73 -38.44 -5.07
N LEU A 36 21.64 -39.04 -3.87
CA LEU A 36 20.62 -38.73 -2.86
C LEU A 36 21.12 -37.72 -1.81
N ASP A 37 22.01 -36.84 -2.25
CA ASP A 37 22.56 -35.71 -1.51
C ASP A 37 22.27 -34.39 -2.24
N GLY A 38 22.48 -33.27 -1.55
CA GLY A 38 22.11 -31.94 -2.01
C GLY A 38 20.82 -31.41 -1.37
N PHE A 39 20.35 -30.29 -1.88
CA PHE A 39 19.25 -29.53 -1.26
C PHE A 39 18.21 -29.12 -2.29
N VAL A 40 16.94 -29.23 -1.94
CA VAL A 40 15.92 -28.35 -2.54
C VAL A 40 16.12 -26.97 -1.95
N LEU A 41 16.13 -25.93 -2.80
CA LEU A 41 16.15 -24.54 -2.35
C LEU A 41 15.06 -23.74 -3.07
N LEU A 42 14.20 -23.12 -2.29
CA LEU A 42 13.18 -22.18 -2.76
C LEU A 42 13.44 -20.79 -2.18
N GLN A 43 13.20 -19.79 -3.01
CA GLN A 43 13.12 -18.40 -2.60
C GLN A 43 11.64 -18.06 -2.43
N GLY A 44 11.30 -17.40 -1.32
CA GLY A 44 9.99 -16.83 -1.07
C GLY A 44 9.72 -15.61 -1.94
N GLY A 45 8.56 -15.04 -1.74
CA GLY A 45 8.10 -13.81 -2.34
C GLY A 45 8.87 -12.61 -1.81
N GLU A 46 9.12 -11.66 -2.68
CA GLU A 46 9.69 -10.36 -2.34
C GLU A 46 8.54 -9.35 -2.18
N GLU A 47 8.65 -8.46 -1.20
CA GLU A 47 7.75 -7.31 -1.10
C GLU A 47 8.00 -6.36 -2.27
N LYS A 48 6.93 -5.80 -2.83
CA LYS A 48 7.00 -4.93 -4.01
C LYS A 48 6.34 -3.60 -3.72
N ASN A 49 7.08 -2.53 -4.02
CA ASN A 49 6.49 -1.20 -4.05
C ASN A 49 5.72 -0.96 -5.35
N ARG A 50 4.69 -0.13 -5.26
CA ARG A 50 3.96 0.41 -6.41
C ARG A 50 4.87 1.39 -7.14
N TYR A 51 5.45 0.93 -8.26
CA TYR A 51 6.41 1.68 -9.07
C TYR A 51 7.56 2.24 -8.22
N CYS A 52 7.80 3.55 -8.25
CA CYS A 52 8.83 4.19 -7.44
C CYS A 52 8.32 4.71 -6.09
N THR A 53 7.05 4.52 -5.72
CA THR A 53 6.52 5.00 -4.43
C THR A 53 7.00 4.12 -3.27
N ASP A 54 6.69 4.49 -2.03
CA ASP A 54 6.88 3.64 -0.84
C ASP A 54 5.58 2.91 -0.43
N HIS A 55 4.54 2.96 -1.28
CA HIS A 55 3.36 2.12 -1.12
C HIS A 55 3.73 0.68 -1.44
N ALA A 56 3.77 -0.18 -0.41
CA ALA A 56 3.89 -1.61 -0.59
C ALA A 56 2.55 -2.19 -1.08
N GLU A 57 2.57 -2.93 -2.19
CA GLU A 57 1.41 -3.72 -2.59
C GLU A 57 1.12 -4.78 -1.54
N LEU A 58 -0.15 -5.15 -1.36
CA LEU A 58 -0.54 -6.13 -0.36
C LEU A 58 0.18 -7.47 -0.61
N PHE A 59 1.20 -7.75 0.20
CA PHE A 59 2.10 -8.88 -0.02
C PHE A 59 1.36 -10.21 0.03
N ARG A 60 1.71 -11.09 -0.91
CA ARG A 60 1.32 -12.50 -0.90
C ARG A 60 2.51 -13.35 -1.27
N GLN A 61 2.70 -14.42 -0.52
CA GLN A 61 3.81 -15.35 -0.67
C GLN A 61 3.81 -16.09 -2.03
N GLU A 62 4.99 -16.45 -2.53
CA GLU A 62 5.17 -17.31 -3.70
C GLU A 62 4.48 -18.67 -3.45
N SER A 63 3.72 -19.17 -4.43
CA SER A 63 2.76 -20.26 -4.23
C SER A 63 3.41 -21.59 -3.85
N TYR A 64 4.56 -21.93 -4.43
CA TYR A 64 5.31 -23.14 -4.10
C TYR A 64 6.03 -23.02 -2.76
N PHE A 65 6.56 -21.84 -2.46
CA PHE A 65 7.15 -21.54 -1.16
C PHE A 65 6.12 -21.63 -0.03
N ALA A 66 4.98 -20.95 -0.18
CA ALA A 66 3.86 -20.99 0.76
C ALA A 66 3.37 -22.43 0.99
N TYR A 67 3.25 -23.22 -0.07
CA TYR A 67 2.82 -24.62 0.01
C TYR A 67 3.73 -25.44 0.93
N LEU A 68 5.06 -25.27 0.84
CA LEU A 68 6.03 -26.03 1.62
C LEU A 68 6.30 -25.45 3.01
N PHE A 69 6.31 -24.14 3.19
CA PHE A 69 6.80 -23.52 4.43
C PHE A 69 5.72 -22.80 5.25
N GLY A 70 4.61 -22.39 4.63
CA GLY A 70 3.53 -21.66 5.33
C GLY A 70 3.89 -20.24 5.77
N VAL A 71 5.07 -19.77 5.41
CA VAL A 71 5.64 -18.46 5.76
C VAL A 71 4.81 -17.33 5.17
N ARG A 72 4.51 -16.32 5.99
CA ARG A 72 3.71 -15.16 5.62
C ARG A 72 4.56 -13.93 5.28
N GLU A 73 5.81 -13.93 5.72
CA GLU A 73 6.76 -12.83 5.60
C GLU A 73 7.48 -12.87 4.23
N PRO A 74 7.84 -11.69 3.68
CA PRO A 74 8.63 -11.59 2.46
C PRO A 74 10.11 -11.92 2.70
N ASP A 75 10.83 -12.18 1.61
CA ASP A 75 12.30 -12.30 1.53
C ASP A 75 12.92 -13.50 2.27
N PHE A 76 12.11 -14.50 2.60
CA PHE A 76 12.59 -15.74 3.22
C PHE A 76 13.10 -16.73 2.17
N TYR A 77 14.02 -17.61 2.57
CA TYR A 77 14.41 -18.78 1.79
C TYR A 77 14.17 -20.04 2.59
N GLY A 78 14.00 -21.14 1.88
CA GLY A 78 13.62 -22.42 2.47
C GLY A 78 14.36 -23.53 1.75
N ALA A 79 15.01 -24.39 2.54
CA ALA A 79 15.73 -25.55 2.02
C ALA A 79 15.25 -26.85 2.64
N ILE A 80 15.40 -27.94 1.88
CA ILE A 80 15.17 -29.31 2.35
C ILE A 80 16.39 -30.14 1.96
N ASP A 81 17.08 -30.68 2.96
CA ASP A 81 18.19 -31.62 2.77
C ASP A 81 17.63 -32.96 2.25
N ILE A 82 18.05 -33.38 1.06
CA ILE A 82 17.56 -34.60 0.40
C ILE A 82 18.13 -35.86 1.07
N GLY A 83 19.27 -35.74 1.75
CA GLY A 83 19.89 -36.83 2.49
C GLY A 83 19.14 -37.15 3.78
N SER A 84 18.81 -36.13 4.57
CA SER A 84 18.19 -36.30 5.90
C SER A 84 16.69 -36.04 5.96
N GLY A 85 16.14 -35.30 5.00
CA GLY A 85 14.77 -34.79 5.00
C GLY A 85 14.53 -33.64 5.97
N LYS A 86 15.58 -33.07 6.55
CA LYS A 86 15.48 -31.90 7.43
C LYS A 86 15.21 -30.64 6.62
N SER A 87 14.33 -29.81 7.16
CA SER A 87 13.95 -28.50 6.63
C SER A 87 14.71 -27.37 7.32
N ILE A 88 15.15 -26.41 6.52
CA ILE A 88 15.89 -25.23 6.96
C ILE A 88 15.12 -24.01 6.47
N LEU A 89 14.92 -23.02 7.34
CA LEU A 89 14.39 -21.71 6.96
C LEU A 89 15.48 -20.66 7.12
N PHE A 90 15.57 -19.75 6.17
CA PHE A 90 16.49 -18.62 6.22
C PHE A 90 15.69 -17.33 6.22
N ILE A 91 15.92 -16.50 7.23
CA ILE A 91 15.19 -15.25 7.46
C ILE A 91 16.10 -14.05 7.16
N PRO A 92 15.57 -12.93 6.65
CA PRO A 92 16.37 -11.72 6.47
C PRO A 92 16.80 -11.15 7.83
N ARG A 93 17.98 -10.51 7.88
CA ARG A 93 18.34 -9.66 9.02
C ARG A 93 17.55 -8.36 8.92
N LEU A 94 16.80 -8.06 9.96
CA LEU A 94 16.00 -6.84 10.02
C LEU A 94 16.80 -5.73 10.71
N PRO A 95 16.73 -4.47 10.21
CA PRO A 95 17.37 -3.34 10.86
C PRO A 95 16.68 -2.97 12.18
N ASP A 96 17.39 -2.27 13.07
CA ASP A 96 16.88 -1.91 14.41
C ASP A 96 15.57 -1.10 14.38
N ASP A 97 15.37 -0.26 13.35
CA ASP A 97 14.17 0.56 13.18
C ASP A 97 12.94 -0.25 12.74
N TYR A 98 13.10 -1.50 12.30
CA TYR A 98 11.99 -2.43 12.09
C TYR A 98 11.11 -2.54 13.35
N ALA A 99 11.73 -2.55 14.53
CA ALA A 99 11.04 -2.63 15.82
C ALA A 99 10.07 -1.47 16.09
N VAL A 100 10.26 -0.33 15.42
CA VAL A 100 9.42 0.86 15.52
C VAL A 100 8.31 0.83 14.47
N TRP A 101 8.67 0.52 13.22
CA TRP A 101 7.77 0.64 12.08
C TRP A 101 6.88 -0.60 11.87
N LEU A 102 7.45 -1.79 11.96
CA LEU A 102 6.84 -3.05 11.54
C LEU A 102 6.65 -4.05 12.70
N GLY A 103 7.09 -3.69 13.91
CA GLY A 103 6.84 -4.43 15.14
C GLY A 103 8.04 -5.26 15.60
N GLU A 104 7.85 -6.07 16.64
CA GLU A 104 8.95 -6.75 17.33
C GLU A 104 9.78 -7.66 16.41
N ILE A 105 11.11 -7.48 16.44
CA ILE A 105 12.06 -8.39 15.79
C ILE A 105 12.11 -9.70 16.57
N LYS A 106 11.58 -10.77 15.97
CA LYS A 106 11.47 -12.08 16.63
C LYS A 106 12.80 -12.86 16.58
N PRO A 107 13.15 -13.63 17.62
CA PRO A 107 14.34 -14.48 17.61
C PRO A 107 14.19 -15.68 16.65
N LEU A 108 15.29 -16.28 16.21
CA LEU A 108 15.29 -17.46 15.33
C LEU A 108 14.44 -18.63 15.87
N SER A 109 14.39 -18.81 17.20
CA SER A 109 13.57 -19.85 17.84
C SER A 109 12.07 -19.68 17.59
N HIS A 110 11.59 -18.43 17.49
CA HIS A 110 10.19 -18.15 17.18
C HIS A 110 9.83 -18.74 15.81
N PHE A 111 10.60 -18.42 14.77
CA PHE A 111 10.34 -18.91 13.41
C PHE A 111 10.44 -20.45 13.30
N LYS A 112 11.34 -21.05 14.09
CA LYS A 112 11.49 -22.50 14.15
C LYS A 112 10.21 -23.18 14.63
N GLU A 113 9.65 -22.66 15.73
CA GLU A 113 8.42 -23.16 16.34
C GLU A 113 7.20 -22.85 15.47
N THR A 114 7.07 -21.59 15.01
CA THR A 114 5.96 -21.13 14.17
C THR A 114 5.84 -21.95 12.87
N TYR A 115 6.93 -22.16 12.15
CA TYR A 115 6.90 -22.84 10.83
C TYR A 115 7.21 -24.33 10.87
N MET A 116 7.39 -24.89 12.07
CA MET A 116 7.67 -26.30 12.32
C MET A 116 8.86 -26.82 11.48
N VAL A 117 9.91 -26.01 11.34
CA VAL A 117 11.13 -26.37 10.61
C VAL A 117 12.19 -26.93 11.56
N ASP A 118 13.16 -27.67 11.05
CA ASP A 118 14.19 -28.30 11.89
C ASP A 118 15.25 -27.28 12.33
N MET A 119 15.57 -26.33 11.45
CA MET A 119 16.64 -25.35 11.63
C MET A 119 16.24 -23.98 11.06
N VAL A 120 16.75 -22.92 11.66
CA VAL A 120 16.55 -21.53 11.19
C VAL A 120 17.87 -20.78 11.27
N TYR A 121 18.20 -20.06 10.20
CA TYR A 121 19.40 -19.24 10.06
C TYR A 121 19.06 -17.91 9.35
N TYR A 122 20.06 -17.06 9.15
CA TYR A 122 19.88 -15.84 8.37
C TYR A 122 20.17 -16.06 6.88
N VAL A 123 19.54 -15.26 6.01
CA VAL A 123 19.72 -15.33 4.54
C VAL A 123 21.17 -15.12 4.11
N ASP A 124 21.92 -14.26 4.82
CA ASP A 124 23.35 -14.05 4.55
C ASP A 124 24.24 -15.24 4.96
N GLU A 125 23.67 -16.25 5.62
CA GLU A 125 24.36 -17.45 6.06
C GLU A 125 24.11 -18.67 5.14
N ILE A 126 23.29 -18.56 4.06
CA ILE A 126 22.91 -19.76 3.27
C ILE A 126 24.12 -20.50 2.72
N ILE A 127 25.15 -19.78 2.24
CA ILE A 127 26.34 -20.41 1.66
C ILE A 127 27.04 -21.27 2.71
N GLN A 128 27.28 -20.69 3.89
CA GLN A 128 27.97 -21.35 4.98
C GLN A 128 27.18 -22.56 5.46
N VAL A 129 25.89 -22.36 5.77
CA VAL A 129 25.01 -23.39 6.32
C VAL A 129 24.87 -24.56 5.35
N LEU A 130 24.55 -24.32 4.07
CA LEU A 130 24.36 -25.39 3.10
C LEU A 130 25.67 -26.15 2.83
N SER A 131 26.81 -25.46 2.85
CA SER A 131 28.12 -26.12 2.72
C SER A 131 28.46 -27.00 3.92
N GLU A 132 28.16 -26.56 5.15
CA GLU A 132 28.40 -27.32 6.38
C GLU A 132 27.46 -28.52 6.55
N GLN A 133 26.21 -28.40 6.09
CA GLN A 133 25.23 -29.49 6.15
C GLN A 133 25.48 -30.55 5.07
N PHE A 134 26.16 -30.21 3.97
CA PHE A 134 26.45 -31.14 2.88
C PHE A 134 27.49 -32.19 3.30
N LYS A 135 27.11 -33.47 3.21
CA LYS A 135 27.98 -34.61 3.56
C LYS A 135 28.58 -35.34 2.34
N GLY A 136 28.22 -34.91 1.14
CA GLY A 136 28.72 -35.49 -0.11
C GLY A 136 30.13 -35.02 -0.45
N SER A 137 30.70 -35.59 -1.50
CA SER A 137 31.97 -35.14 -2.08
C SER A 137 31.71 -34.16 -3.23
N GLY A 138 32.42 -33.04 -3.27
CA GLY A 138 32.29 -32.05 -4.36
C GLY A 138 31.44 -30.85 -3.98
N LYS A 139 30.90 -30.16 -4.99
CA LYS A 139 30.01 -29.02 -4.79
C LYS A 139 28.61 -29.52 -4.41
N PRO A 140 27.91 -28.92 -3.43
CA PRO A 140 26.53 -29.28 -3.16
C PRO A 140 25.64 -28.94 -4.35
N LEU A 141 24.75 -29.87 -4.72
CA LEU A 141 23.76 -29.67 -5.76
C LEU A 141 22.49 -29.03 -5.19
N LEU A 142 22.03 -27.96 -5.82
CA LEU A 142 20.77 -27.27 -5.51
C LEU A 142 19.72 -27.57 -6.58
N TYR A 143 18.64 -28.21 -6.16
CA TYR A 143 17.42 -28.36 -6.94
C TYR A 143 16.59 -27.09 -6.72
N ILE A 144 16.48 -26.25 -7.75
CA ILE A 144 15.79 -24.96 -7.66
C ILE A 144 14.62 -24.90 -8.64
N LEU A 145 13.61 -24.11 -8.27
CA LEU A 145 12.33 -24.11 -8.96
C LEU A 145 12.38 -23.34 -10.28
N HIS A 146 12.31 -24.05 -11.39
CA HIS A 146 12.17 -23.44 -12.71
C HIS A 146 11.27 -24.29 -13.60
N GLY A 147 10.12 -23.77 -13.97
CA GLY A 147 9.21 -24.46 -14.88
C GLY A 147 8.11 -23.57 -15.40
N LEU A 148 7.58 -23.98 -16.55
CA LEU A 148 6.52 -23.27 -17.26
C LEU A 148 5.19 -23.61 -16.61
N ASN A 149 4.46 -22.58 -16.16
CA ASN A 149 3.04 -22.70 -15.92
C ASN A 149 2.32 -22.73 -17.27
N THR A 150 1.62 -23.83 -17.55
CA THR A 150 0.98 -24.07 -18.85
C THR A 150 -0.23 -23.18 -19.11
N ASP A 151 -0.87 -22.67 -18.06
CA ASP A 151 -2.08 -21.85 -18.18
C ASP A 151 -1.71 -20.39 -18.46
N SER A 152 -0.71 -19.88 -17.74
CA SER A 152 -0.27 -18.48 -17.87
C SER A 152 0.83 -18.27 -18.90
N GLY A 153 1.54 -19.32 -19.30
CA GLY A 153 2.76 -19.23 -20.11
C GLY A 153 3.97 -18.64 -19.37
N ASN A 154 3.85 -18.36 -18.07
CA ASN A 154 4.92 -17.75 -17.27
C ASN A 154 5.85 -18.80 -16.64
N LEU A 155 7.14 -18.49 -16.59
CA LEU A 155 8.13 -19.31 -15.89
C LEU A 155 8.17 -18.97 -14.40
N SER A 156 8.27 -19.98 -13.54
CA SER A 156 8.60 -19.77 -12.13
C SER A 156 10.01 -19.19 -11.99
N LYS A 157 10.16 -18.20 -11.10
CA LYS A 157 11.46 -17.57 -10.81
C LYS A 157 12.33 -18.55 -10.01
N PRO A 158 13.53 -18.93 -10.51
CA PRO A 158 14.47 -19.72 -9.73
C PRO A 158 15.02 -18.91 -8.55
N ALA A 159 15.36 -19.61 -7.46
CA ALA A 159 16.02 -19.00 -6.31
C ALA A 159 17.36 -18.40 -6.74
N SER A 160 17.64 -17.17 -6.30
CA SER A 160 18.88 -16.46 -6.60
C SER A 160 19.43 -15.76 -5.38
N PHE A 161 20.73 -15.87 -5.12
CA PHE A 161 21.42 -15.14 -4.05
C PHE A 161 22.89 -14.95 -4.43
N GLU A 162 23.55 -13.94 -3.86
CA GLU A 162 24.98 -13.71 -4.09
C GLU A 162 25.79 -14.93 -3.63
N GLY A 163 26.67 -15.46 -4.49
CA GLY A 163 27.47 -16.64 -4.18
C GLY A 163 26.86 -17.99 -4.58
N ILE A 164 25.69 -18.00 -5.24
CA ILE A 164 25.04 -19.22 -5.73
C ILE A 164 25.93 -20.02 -6.72
N GLU A 165 26.87 -19.38 -7.40
CA GLU A 165 27.82 -20.01 -8.33
C GLU A 165 28.80 -20.99 -7.65
N LYS A 166 28.86 -20.98 -6.30
CA LYS A 166 29.59 -21.97 -5.50
C LYS A 166 28.91 -23.34 -5.48
N PHE A 167 27.64 -23.40 -5.89
CA PHE A 167 26.82 -24.60 -5.95
C PHE A 167 26.64 -25.08 -7.39
N GLU A 168 26.36 -26.37 -7.56
CA GLU A 168 25.77 -26.86 -8.80
C GLU A 168 24.25 -26.64 -8.75
N THR A 169 23.61 -26.39 -9.89
CA THR A 169 22.17 -26.14 -9.95
C THR A 169 21.46 -27.08 -10.92
N ASP A 170 20.30 -27.59 -10.52
CA ASP A 170 19.36 -28.32 -11.36
C ASP A 170 18.05 -27.53 -11.45
N LEU A 171 17.73 -27.08 -12.67
CA LEU A 171 16.53 -26.31 -12.98
C LEU A 171 15.35 -27.17 -13.45
N THR A 172 15.53 -28.47 -13.63
CA THR A 172 14.61 -29.31 -14.41
C THR A 172 13.84 -30.32 -13.57
N THR A 173 14.45 -30.81 -12.49
CA THR A 173 13.94 -31.93 -11.71
C THR A 173 12.84 -31.50 -10.75
N LEU A 174 12.99 -30.35 -10.09
CA LEU A 174 12.13 -29.96 -8.97
C LEU A 174 10.70 -29.63 -9.39
N HIS A 175 10.53 -28.80 -10.43
CA HIS A 175 9.22 -28.30 -10.83
C HIS A 175 8.19 -29.39 -11.11
N PRO A 176 8.41 -30.39 -11.99
CA PRO A 176 7.40 -31.41 -12.28
C PRO A 176 7.01 -32.23 -11.05
N ILE A 177 7.97 -32.55 -10.18
CA ILE A 177 7.73 -33.34 -8.96
C ILE A 177 6.92 -32.53 -7.94
N LEU A 178 7.29 -31.26 -7.74
CA LEU A 178 6.61 -30.38 -6.80
C LEU A 178 5.21 -29.98 -7.28
N ALA A 179 5.03 -29.76 -8.59
CA ALA A 179 3.73 -29.54 -9.20
C ALA A 179 2.80 -30.76 -8.97
N GLU A 180 3.28 -31.98 -9.20
CA GLU A 180 2.51 -33.21 -8.94
C GLU A 180 2.15 -33.35 -7.44
N CYS A 181 3.08 -32.98 -6.54
CA CYS A 181 2.79 -32.95 -5.11
C CYS A 181 1.62 -32.02 -4.79
N ARG A 182 1.42 -30.92 -5.54
CA ARG A 182 0.29 -30.00 -5.34
C ARG A 182 -1.01 -30.48 -5.96
N VAL A 183 -1.01 -31.42 -6.92
CA VAL A 183 -2.24 -31.91 -7.57
C VAL A 183 -3.12 -32.67 -6.57
N ILE A 184 -2.52 -33.60 -5.80
CA ILE A 184 -3.26 -34.44 -4.86
C ILE A 184 -3.31 -33.75 -3.49
N LYS A 185 -4.49 -33.25 -3.10
CA LYS A 185 -4.69 -32.53 -1.84
C LYS A 185 -4.72 -33.46 -0.63
N SER A 186 -4.06 -33.04 0.44
CA SER A 186 -4.21 -33.63 1.78
C SER A 186 -5.60 -33.31 2.36
N SER A 187 -6.02 -34.05 3.39
CA SER A 187 -7.26 -33.77 4.12
C SER A 187 -7.24 -32.39 4.79
N LEU A 188 -6.06 -31.88 5.17
CA LEU A 188 -5.89 -30.55 5.73
C LEU A 188 -6.08 -29.46 4.65
N GLU A 189 -5.52 -29.64 3.45
CA GLU A 189 -5.77 -28.73 2.32
C GLU A 189 -7.25 -28.71 1.93
N LEU A 190 -7.88 -29.88 1.85
CA LEU A 190 -9.29 -29.99 1.48
C LEU A 190 -10.21 -29.27 2.48
N GLN A 191 -9.89 -29.28 3.77
CA GLN A 191 -10.66 -28.53 4.78
C GLN A 191 -10.56 -27.02 4.56
N LEU A 192 -9.37 -26.49 4.27
CA LEU A 192 -9.18 -25.06 4.00
C LEU A 192 -9.88 -24.64 2.70
N LEU A 193 -9.78 -25.47 1.65
CA LEU A 193 -10.46 -25.24 0.38
C LEU A 193 -11.98 -25.30 0.53
N GLN A 194 -12.50 -26.27 1.28
CA GLN A 194 -13.93 -26.38 1.56
C GLN A 194 -14.44 -25.14 2.30
N PHE A 195 -13.72 -24.69 3.34
CA PHE A 195 -14.08 -23.47 4.06
C PHE A 195 -14.12 -22.23 3.14
N ALA A 196 -13.09 -22.04 2.30
CA ALA A 196 -13.04 -20.94 1.35
C ALA A 196 -14.23 -20.98 0.36
N ASN A 197 -14.63 -22.18 -0.09
CA ASN A 197 -15.80 -22.38 -0.95
C ASN A 197 -17.12 -22.11 -0.20
N ASP A 198 -17.24 -22.55 1.04
CA ASP A 198 -18.44 -22.37 1.86
C ASP A 198 -18.69 -20.89 2.13
N ILE A 199 -17.66 -20.14 2.53
CA ILE A 199 -17.81 -18.70 2.78
C ILE A 199 -18.06 -17.90 1.49
N SER A 200 -17.42 -18.29 0.38
CA SER A 200 -17.70 -17.70 -0.92
C SER A 200 -19.13 -17.98 -1.36
N SER A 201 -19.64 -19.17 -1.11
CA SER A 201 -21.03 -19.54 -1.43
C SER A 201 -22.02 -18.73 -0.58
N GLU A 202 -21.73 -18.54 0.71
CA GLU A 202 -22.55 -17.68 1.57
C GLU A 202 -22.55 -16.22 1.10
N ALA A 203 -21.38 -15.70 0.68
CA ALA A 203 -21.27 -14.36 0.13
C ALA A 203 -22.09 -14.17 -1.15
N HIS A 204 -22.12 -15.17 -2.06
CA HIS A 204 -23.00 -15.13 -3.23
C HIS A 204 -24.48 -15.07 -2.84
N VAL A 205 -24.89 -15.86 -1.84
CA VAL A 205 -26.27 -15.81 -1.31
C VAL A 205 -26.59 -14.44 -0.72
N GLU A 206 -25.64 -13.82 -0.03
CA GLU A 206 -25.81 -12.48 0.52
C GLU A 206 -25.99 -11.42 -0.58
N VAL A 207 -25.17 -11.46 -1.64
CA VAL A 207 -25.32 -10.58 -2.81
C VAL A 207 -26.70 -10.79 -3.46
N MET A 208 -27.10 -12.05 -3.69
CA MET A 208 -28.41 -12.38 -4.29
C MET A 208 -29.60 -11.85 -3.48
N ARG A 209 -29.48 -11.76 -2.15
CA ARG A 209 -30.54 -11.22 -1.28
C ARG A 209 -30.63 -9.70 -1.31
N LYS A 210 -29.52 -9.01 -1.56
CA LYS A 210 -29.39 -7.56 -1.44
C LYS A 210 -29.44 -6.81 -2.77
N VAL A 211 -29.09 -7.48 -3.88
CA VAL A 211 -29.06 -6.84 -5.19
C VAL A 211 -30.45 -6.32 -5.60
N THR A 212 -30.50 -5.07 -6.05
CA THR A 212 -31.72 -4.42 -6.53
C THR A 212 -31.45 -3.59 -7.79
N PRO A 213 -32.45 -3.36 -8.65
CA PRO A 213 -32.30 -2.48 -9.80
C PRO A 213 -31.82 -1.07 -9.38
N GLY A 214 -30.85 -0.53 -10.10
CA GLY A 214 -30.24 0.78 -9.80
C GLY A 214 -28.90 0.71 -9.06
N MET A 215 -28.53 -0.46 -8.54
CA MET A 215 -27.19 -0.70 -8.01
C MET A 215 -26.13 -0.74 -9.12
N LYS A 216 -24.91 -0.35 -8.76
CA LYS A 216 -23.71 -0.48 -9.60
C LYS A 216 -23.09 -1.86 -9.43
N GLU A 217 -22.37 -2.33 -10.44
CA GLU A 217 -21.69 -3.63 -10.37
C GLU A 217 -20.65 -3.67 -9.24
N TYR A 218 -19.98 -2.54 -8.96
CA TYR A 218 -18.99 -2.43 -7.89
C TYR A 218 -19.62 -2.54 -6.49
N GLN A 219 -20.91 -2.24 -6.36
CA GLN A 219 -21.63 -2.40 -5.10
C GLN A 219 -21.88 -3.87 -4.78
N MET A 220 -22.16 -4.69 -5.80
CA MET A 220 -22.26 -6.13 -5.65
C MET A 220 -20.90 -6.75 -5.30
N GLU A 221 -19.83 -6.29 -5.95
CA GLU A 221 -18.45 -6.68 -5.65
C GLU A 221 -18.08 -6.36 -4.20
N SER A 222 -18.36 -5.13 -3.75
CA SER A 222 -18.13 -4.71 -2.37
C SER A 222 -18.86 -5.60 -1.34
N MET A 223 -20.11 -5.99 -1.61
CA MET A 223 -20.86 -6.89 -0.72
C MET A 223 -20.21 -8.28 -0.63
N PHE A 224 -19.75 -8.83 -1.75
CA PHE A 224 -19.07 -10.12 -1.79
C PHE A 224 -17.75 -10.07 -0.99
N LEU A 225 -16.90 -9.08 -1.29
CA LEU A 225 -15.60 -8.87 -0.63
C LEU A 225 -15.76 -8.64 0.88
N HIS A 226 -16.74 -7.82 1.27
CA HIS A 226 -17.03 -7.57 2.66
C HIS A 226 -17.43 -8.86 3.38
N HIS A 227 -18.33 -9.65 2.81
CA HIS A 227 -18.83 -10.86 3.46
C HIS A 227 -17.72 -11.90 3.66
N THR A 228 -16.92 -12.16 2.63
CA THR A 228 -15.82 -13.13 2.72
C THR A 228 -14.73 -12.67 3.68
N TYR A 229 -14.45 -11.36 3.76
CA TYR A 229 -13.44 -10.86 4.67
C TYR A 229 -13.95 -10.77 6.12
N MET A 230 -15.10 -10.12 6.34
CA MET A 230 -15.70 -9.88 7.66
C MET A 230 -15.96 -11.17 8.44
N TYR A 231 -16.44 -12.22 7.76
CA TYR A 231 -16.84 -13.48 8.40
C TYR A 231 -15.87 -14.64 8.10
N GLY A 232 -15.13 -14.57 6.99
CA GLY A 232 -14.19 -15.61 6.58
C GLY A 232 -12.72 -15.32 6.84
N GLY A 233 -12.35 -14.09 7.22
CA GLY A 233 -10.95 -13.68 7.30
C GLY A 233 -10.23 -13.73 5.94
N CYS A 234 -10.97 -13.78 4.83
CA CYS A 234 -10.43 -13.86 3.48
C CYS A 234 -9.98 -12.48 3.01
N ARG A 235 -8.80 -12.04 3.46
CA ARG A 235 -8.23 -10.74 3.06
C ARG A 235 -7.93 -10.64 1.55
N HIS A 236 -7.56 -11.74 0.93
CA HIS A 236 -7.31 -11.83 -0.51
C HIS A 236 -8.42 -12.59 -1.24
N CYS A 237 -8.66 -12.21 -2.49
CA CYS A 237 -9.48 -12.98 -3.41
C CYS A 237 -8.65 -13.97 -4.24
N SER A 238 -9.32 -15.01 -4.73
CA SER A 238 -8.73 -16.03 -5.62
C SER A 238 -8.40 -15.46 -7.00
N TYR A 239 -9.18 -14.49 -7.48
CA TYR A 239 -9.02 -13.68 -8.70
C TYR A 239 -9.83 -12.40 -8.55
N THR A 240 -9.54 -11.39 -9.36
CA THR A 240 -10.31 -10.13 -9.37
C THR A 240 -11.78 -10.43 -9.65
N CYS A 241 -12.68 -9.99 -8.78
CA CYS A 241 -14.10 -10.32 -8.87
C CYS A 241 -14.70 -9.85 -10.21
N ILE A 242 -15.43 -10.75 -10.86
CA ILE A 242 -16.15 -10.48 -12.11
C ILE A 242 -17.61 -10.22 -11.73
N CYS A 243 -18.03 -8.95 -11.80
CA CYS A 243 -19.40 -8.54 -11.51
C CYS A 243 -19.98 -7.85 -12.75
N ALA A 244 -20.92 -8.50 -13.43
CA ALA A 244 -21.45 -8.03 -14.70
C ALA A 244 -22.98 -8.12 -14.75
N THR A 245 -23.61 -7.13 -15.37
CA THR A 245 -25.07 -7.00 -15.53
C THR A 245 -25.42 -6.56 -16.95
N GLY A 246 -26.62 -6.91 -17.43
CA GLY A 246 -27.06 -6.56 -18.79
C GLY A 246 -26.10 -7.10 -19.85
N ASP A 247 -25.73 -6.27 -20.83
CA ASP A 247 -24.86 -6.71 -21.93
C ASP A 247 -23.45 -7.10 -21.47
N ASN A 248 -23.00 -6.61 -20.31
CA ASN A 248 -21.69 -6.96 -19.76
C ASN A 248 -21.62 -8.44 -19.34
N SER A 249 -22.77 -9.09 -19.05
CA SER A 249 -22.78 -10.50 -18.62
C SER A 249 -22.40 -11.49 -19.72
N ALA A 250 -22.21 -11.02 -20.96
CA ALA A 250 -21.70 -11.82 -22.07
C ALA A 250 -20.16 -11.80 -22.17
N VAL A 251 -19.47 -10.99 -21.36
CA VAL A 251 -18.00 -10.86 -21.35
C VAL A 251 -17.42 -11.73 -20.23
N LEU A 252 -16.51 -12.65 -20.56
CA LEU A 252 -16.09 -13.70 -19.64
C LEU A 252 -15.31 -13.20 -18.41
N HIS A 253 -14.40 -12.24 -18.59
CA HIS A 253 -13.49 -11.67 -17.58
C HIS A 253 -13.73 -10.16 -17.38
N TYR A 254 -14.99 -9.70 -17.50
CA TYR A 254 -15.36 -8.30 -17.29
C TYR A 254 -14.88 -7.77 -15.92
N GLY A 255 -14.42 -6.51 -15.89
CA GLY A 255 -13.94 -5.86 -14.66
C GLY A 255 -12.42 -5.94 -14.43
N HIS A 256 -11.67 -6.62 -15.31
CA HIS A 256 -10.21 -6.52 -15.38
C HIS A 256 -9.82 -5.23 -16.14
N ALA A 257 -9.07 -4.36 -15.46
CA ALA A 257 -8.29 -3.19 -15.90
C ALA A 257 -8.89 -2.12 -16.88
N ALA A 258 -9.87 -2.44 -17.73
CA ALA A 258 -10.34 -1.55 -18.81
C ALA A 258 -11.87 -1.30 -18.83
N ALA A 259 -12.66 -2.05 -18.07
CA ALA A 259 -14.10 -1.81 -17.95
C ALA A 259 -14.47 -1.61 -16.48
N PRO A 260 -14.59 -0.35 -15.99
CA PRO A 260 -15.16 -0.14 -14.68
C PRO A 260 -16.59 -0.69 -14.66
N ASN A 261 -16.97 -1.20 -13.51
CA ASN A 261 -18.30 -1.68 -13.15
C ASN A 261 -19.37 -0.53 -13.10
N ASP A 262 -19.20 0.48 -13.97
CA ASP A 262 -19.85 1.79 -13.94
C ASP A 262 -20.70 2.03 -15.19
N ARG A 263 -21.91 1.45 -15.25
CA ARG A 263 -22.96 2.07 -16.06
C ARG A 263 -23.53 3.28 -15.31
N GLN A 264 -23.46 4.47 -15.91
CA GLN A 264 -24.27 5.63 -15.49
C GLN A 264 -25.74 5.41 -15.88
N ASN A 265 -26.48 4.61 -15.11
CA ASN A 265 -27.94 4.69 -15.16
C ASN A 265 -28.44 5.72 -14.13
N GLN A 266 -29.08 6.77 -14.63
CA GLN A 266 -29.88 7.69 -13.84
C GLN A 266 -31.16 6.97 -13.42
N LEU A 267 -31.14 6.29 -12.27
CA LEU A 267 -32.32 5.95 -11.46
C LEU A 267 -31.81 5.27 -10.18
N SER A 268 -31.84 5.97 -9.06
CA SER A 268 -31.98 5.32 -7.76
C SER A 268 -32.81 6.17 -6.81
N SER A 269 -33.98 5.64 -6.47
CA SER A 269 -34.76 6.02 -5.30
C SER A 269 -34.59 4.92 -4.25
N GLN A 270 -33.95 5.27 -3.12
CA GLN A 270 -33.87 4.55 -1.82
C GLN A 270 -33.15 3.18 -1.86
N ILE A 271 -32.10 2.92 -1.10
CA ILE A 271 -31.93 3.05 0.36
C ILE A 271 -30.52 3.61 0.62
N ALA A 272 -30.36 4.80 1.22
CA ALA A 272 -29.03 5.39 1.35
C ALA A 272 -28.61 5.48 2.84
N MET A 273 -27.74 4.56 3.27
CA MET A 273 -27.02 4.66 4.55
C MET A 273 -25.95 5.77 4.53
N SER A 274 -25.58 6.26 3.33
CA SER A 274 -24.67 7.38 3.10
C SER A 274 -25.40 8.47 2.30
N SER A 275 -25.14 9.74 2.60
CA SER A 275 -25.59 10.85 1.75
C SER A 275 -24.62 11.18 0.60
N LEU A 276 -23.45 10.54 0.59
CA LEU A 276 -22.40 10.76 -0.40
C LEU A 276 -22.64 9.91 -1.65
N SER A 277 -22.23 10.43 -2.80
CA SER A 277 -22.23 9.71 -4.06
C SER A 277 -20.97 10.06 -4.84
N PRO A 278 -20.35 9.11 -5.57
CA PRO A 278 -19.14 9.36 -6.34
C PRO A 278 -19.34 10.54 -7.32
N PRO A 279 -18.55 11.62 -7.25
CA PRO A 279 -18.67 12.74 -8.15
C PRO A 279 -18.15 12.35 -9.54
N PRO A 280 -18.67 12.97 -10.62
CA PRO A 280 -18.07 12.79 -11.94
C PRO A 280 -16.62 13.25 -11.91
N VAL A 281 -15.72 12.52 -12.59
CA VAL A 281 -14.31 12.90 -12.68
C VAL A 281 -14.08 13.72 -13.94
N PRO A 282 -13.81 15.04 -13.82
CA PRO A 282 -13.68 15.91 -14.97
C PRO A 282 -12.34 15.64 -15.67
N MET A 283 -12.37 15.07 -16.88
CA MET A 283 -11.16 14.79 -17.67
C MET A 283 -10.39 16.06 -18.05
N GLU A 284 -11.03 17.24 -17.97
CA GLU A 284 -10.38 18.55 -18.06
C GLU A 284 -9.24 18.72 -17.04
N LEU A 285 -9.34 18.08 -15.86
CA LEU A 285 -8.29 18.06 -14.84
C LEU A 285 -6.94 17.67 -15.45
N HIS A 286 -6.92 16.60 -16.25
CA HIS A 286 -5.70 16.09 -16.85
C HIS A 286 -5.18 17.02 -17.96
N ALA A 287 -6.07 17.66 -18.71
CA ALA A 287 -5.68 18.68 -19.69
C ALA A 287 -5.03 19.90 -19.01
N VAL A 288 -5.55 20.35 -17.87
CA VAL A 288 -4.96 21.42 -17.04
C VAL A 288 -3.57 21.00 -16.54
N ASN A 289 -3.42 19.76 -16.07
CA ASN A 289 -2.13 19.23 -15.62
C ASN A 289 -1.08 19.16 -16.75
N ARG A 290 -1.49 18.73 -17.96
CA ARG A 290 -0.60 18.76 -19.15
C ARG A 290 -0.19 20.18 -19.50
N ARG A 291 -1.11 21.15 -19.44
CA ARG A 291 -0.80 22.57 -19.66
C ARG A 291 0.18 23.10 -18.62
N LYS A 292 -0.03 22.79 -17.34
CA LYS A 292 0.84 23.17 -16.21
C LYS A 292 2.26 22.64 -16.39
N LEU A 293 2.41 21.36 -16.77
CA LEU A 293 3.71 20.77 -17.10
C LEU A 293 4.34 21.47 -18.31
N PHE A 294 3.59 21.63 -19.40
CA PHE A 294 4.08 22.27 -20.62
C PHE A 294 4.63 23.68 -20.36
N ASP A 295 3.88 24.51 -19.64
CA ASP A 295 4.29 25.87 -19.31
C ASP A 295 5.53 25.89 -18.41
N SER A 296 5.60 24.98 -17.44
CA SER A 296 6.74 24.87 -16.50
C SER A 296 8.00 24.37 -17.20
N LEU A 297 7.87 23.35 -18.05
CA LEU A 297 8.97 22.81 -18.84
C LEU A 297 9.47 23.85 -19.84
N ARG A 298 8.60 24.52 -20.59
CA ARG A 298 9.01 25.58 -21.53
C ARG A 298 9.70 26.74 -20.83
N ARG A 299 9.22 27.16 -19.65
CA ARG A 299 9.87 28.20 -18.85
C ARG A 299 11.28 27.78 -18.45
N HIS A 300 11.45 26.55 -17.98
CA HIS A 300 12.75 25.98 -17.65
C HIS A 300 13.66 25.94 -18.89
N LEU A 301 13.21 25.33 -19.98
CA LEU A 301 14.01 25.20 -21.20
C LEU A 301 14.40 26.57 -21.79
N SER A 302 13.51 27.56 -21.74
CA SER A 302 13.81 28.94 -22.20
C SER A 302 14.90 29.63 -21.38
N SER A 303 15.19 29.15 -20.17
CA SER A 303 16.30 29.62 -19.33
C SER A 303 17.60 28.82 -19.53
N THR A 304 17.59 27.86 -20.45
CA THR A 304 18.74 27.01 -20.81
C THR A 304 19.05 27.14 -22.30
N ASP A 305 20.18 26.61 -22.76
CA ASP A 305 20.52 26.54 -24.19
C ASP A 305 19.83 25.36 -24.92
N ARG A 306 18.83 24.72 -24.30
CA ARG A 306 18.13 23.58 -24.89
C ARG A 306 17.05 24.02 -25.87
N PRO A 307 16.77 23.21 -26.92
CA PRO A 307 15.73 23.54 -27.87
C PRO A 307 14.34 23.49 -27.23
N LEU A 308 13.41 24.26 -27.82
CA LEU A 308 12.00 24.32 -27.42
C LEU A 308 11.11 23.41 -28.28
N ASP A 309 11.71 22.37 -28.85
CA ASP A 309 11.08 21.28 -29.60
C ASP A 309 11.47 19.92 -28.98
N GLY A 310 10.80 18.86 -29.42
CA GLY A 310 10.92 17.52 -28.82
C GLY A 310 9.66 17.12 -28.06
N PHE A 311 9.73 16.03 -27.30
CA PHE A 311 8.57 15.43 -26.65
C PHE A 311 8.86 15.05 -25.21
N VAL A 312 7.91 15.29 -24.33
CA VAL A 312 7.77 14.47 -23.11
C VAL A 312 7.25 13.11 -23.53
N LEU A 313 7.80 12.04 -22.98
CA LEU A 313 7.29 10.68 -23.18
C LEU A 313 7.21 9.93 -21.84
N LEU A 314 6.02 9.40 -21.55
CA LEU A 314 5.75 8.56 -20.39
C LEU A 314 5.22 7.20 -20.85
N GLN A 315 5.61 6.15 -20.14
CA GLN A 315 5.00 4.83 -20.21
C GLN A 315 4.05 4.70 -19.02
N GLY A 316 2.84 4.23 -19.29
CA GLY A 316 1.88 3.84 -18.25
C GLY A 316 2.28 2.54 -17.55
N GLY A 317 1.42 2.12 -16.64
CA GLY A 317 1.52 0.89 -15.90
C GLY A 317 1.25 -0.32 -16.77
N GLU A 318 1.97 -1.40 -16.48
CA GLU A 318 1.79 -2.72 -17.12
C GLU A 318 0.90 -3.61 -16.24
N GLU A 319 0.06 -4.44 -16.85
CA GLU A 319 -0.67 -5.48 -16.12
C GLU A 319 0.31 -6.53 -15.58
N LYS A 320 0.06 -7.02 -14.36
CA LYS A 320 0.96 -7.95 -13.68
C LYS A 320 0.21 -9.18 -13.21
N ASN A 321 0.84 -10.33 -13.38
CA ASN A 321 0.40 -11.58 -12.79
C ASN A 321 1.04 -11.83 -11.44
N ARG A 322 0.34 -12.58 -10.60
CA ARG A 322 0.88 -13.13 -9.36
C ARG A 322 1.90 -14.21 -9.67
N TYR A 323 3.19 -13.86 -9.57
CA TYR A 323 4.31 -14.75 -9.90
C TYR A 323 4.12 -15.41 -11.28
N CYS A 324 4.22 -16.73 -11.37
CA CYS A 324 4.01 -17.48 -12.60
C CYS A 324 2.55 -17.91 -12.81
N THR A 325 1.58 -17.43 -12.03
CA THR A 325 0.16 -17.79 -12.23
C THR A 325 -0.48 -16.94 -13.32
N ASP A 326 -1.73 -17.26 -13.65
CA ASP A 326 -2.63 -16.51 -14.54
C ASP A 326 -3.53 -15.54 -13.77
N HIS A 327 -3.32 -15.40 -12.45
CA HIS A 327 -4.01 -14.41 -11.63
C HIS A 327 -3.45 -13.02 -11.95
N ALA A 328 -4.20 -12.23 -12.70
CA ALA A 328 -3.96 -10.80 -12.87
C ALA A 328 -4.27 -10.06 -11.55
N GLU A 329 -3.30 -9.32 -11.04
CA GLU A 329 -3.52 -8.42 -9.91
C GLU A 329 -4.38 -7.23 -10.36
N LEU A 330 -5.18 -6.68 -9.45
CA LEU A 330 -6.01 -5.52 -9.75
C LEU A 330 -5.11 -4.35 -10.19
N PHE A 331 -5.32 -3.87 -11.42
CA PHE A 331 -4.48 -2.84 -12.01
C PHE A 331 -4.74 -1.44 -11.40
N ARG A 332 -3.65 -0.79 -10.98
CA ARG A 332 -3.59 0.62 -10.58
C ARG A 332 -2.48 1.29 -11.37
N GLN A 333 -2.83 2.38 -12.07
CA GLN A 333 -1.95 3.15 -12.94
C GLN A 333 -0.70 3.73 -12.24
N GLU A 334 0.37 3.98 -12.99
CA GLU A 334 1.53 4.75 -12.55
C GLU A 334 1.15 6.22 -12.30
N SER A 335 1.58 6.78 -11.17
CA SER A 335 1.07 8.05 -10.64
C SER A 335 1.34 9.27 -11.53
N TYR A 336 2.52 9.37 -12.16
CA TYR A 336 2.82 10.46 -13.07
C TYR A 336 2.05 10.36 -14.40
N PHE A 337 1.84 9.15 -14.90
CA PHE A 337 1.00 8.89 -16.07
C PHE A 337 -0.47 9.21 -15.78
N ALA A 338 -0.99 8.74 -14.65
CA ALA A 338 -2.33 9.05 -14.17
C ALA A 338 -2.55 10.56 -14.01
N TYR A 339 -1.59 11.28 -13.44
CA TYR A 339 -1.64 12.74 -13.27
C TYR A 339 -1.88 13.49 -14.59
N LEU A 340 -1.16 13.12 -15.65
CA LEU A 340 -1.21 13.81 -16.93
C LEU A 340 -2.32 13.33 -17.87
N PHE A 341 -2.74 12.06 -17.80
CA PHE A 341 -3.64 11.49 -18.79
C PHE A 341 -4.95 10.95 -18.21
N GLY A 342 -5.02 10.62 -16.92
CA GLY A 342 -6.23 10.04 -16.31
C GLY A 342 -6.58 8.64 -16.76
N VAL A 343 -5.69 8.01 -17.55
CA VAL A 343 -5.88 6.71 -18.18
C VAL A 343 -5.92 5.60 -17.14
N ARG A 344 -6.93 4.74 -17.25
CA ARG A 344 -7.16 3.63 -16.32
C ARG A 344 -6.69 2.28 -16.85
N GLU A 345 -6.51 2.18 -18.16
CA GLU A 345 -6.07 0.98 -18.86
C GLU A 345 -4.54 0.77 -18.73
N PRO A 346 -4.08 -0.50 -18.72
CA PRO A 346 -2.67 -0.83 -18.71
C PRO A 346 -2.05 -0.73 -20.10
N ASP A 347 -0.72 -0.70 -20.15
CA ASP A 347 0.12 -0.79 -21.36
C ASP A 347 0.01 0.40 -22.33
N PHE A 348 -0.48 1.54 -21.86
CA PHE A 348 -0.56 2.78 -22.63
C PHE A 348 0.74 3.57 -22.57
N TYR A 349 1.00 4.39 -23.59
CA TYR A 349 2.03 5.44 -23.56
C TYR A 349 1.40 6.80 -23.84
N GLY A 350 2.09 7.86 -23.44
CA GLY A 350 1.58 9.22 -23.53
C GLY A 350 2.70 10.19 -23.80
N ALA A 351 2.50 11.09 -24.76
CA ALA A 351 3.46 12.09 -25.14
C ALA A 351 2.86 13.50 -25.15
N ILE A 352 3.72 14.51 -24.93
CA ILE A 352 3.39 15.92 -25.09
C ILE A 352 4.45 16.56 -25.97
N ASP A 353 4.03 17.09 -27.12
CA ASP A 353 4.88 17.88 -28.01
C ASP A 353 5.22 19.22 -27.34
N ILE A 354 6.50 19.47 -27.08
CA ILE A 354 6.97 20.67 -26.40
C ILE A 354 6.89 21.89 -27.31
N GLY A 355 6.90 21.70 -28.64
CA GLY A 355 6.76 22.77 -29.62
C GLY A 355 5.33 23.29 -29.71
N SER A 356 4.34 22.39 -29.80
CA SER A 356 2.93 22.76 -30.01
C SER A 356 2.05 22.69 -28.76
N GLY A 357 2.49 21.96 -27.73
CA GLY A 357 1.70 21.65 -26.53
C GLY A 357 0.62 20.59 -26.75
N LYS A 358 0.61 19.93 -27.91
CA LYS A 358 -0.36 18.87 -28.21
C LYS A 358 0.00 17.58 -27.49
N SER A 359 -1.03 16.90 -27.00
CA SER A 359 -0.96 15.62 -26.31
C SER A 359 -1.29 14.46 -27.26
N ILE A 360 -0.53 13.38 -27.14
CA ILE A 360 -0.68 12.16 -27.95
C ILE A 360 -0.80 10.99 -26.98
N LEU A 361 -1.81 10.16 -27.16
CA LEU A 361 -1.96 8.90 -26.43
C LEU A 361 -1.69 7.72 -27.37
N PHE A 362 -1.00 6.69 -26.87
CA PHE A 362 -0.73 5.46 -27.61
C PHE A 362 -1.35 4.28 -26.85
N ILE A 363 -2.19 3.52 -27.54
CA ILE A 363 -2.95 2.40 -26.96
C ILE A 363 -2.42 1.07 -27.51
N PRO A 364 -2.47 -0.03 -26.75
CA PRO A 364 -2.10 -1.34 -27.26
C PRO A 364 -3.06 -1.75 -28.39
N ARG A 365 -2.52 -2.40 -29.43
CA ARG A 365 -3.34 -3.02 -30.47
C ARG A 365 -3.82 -4.38 -29.97
N LEU A 366 -5.09 -4.43 -29.59
CA LEU A 366 -5.68 -5.62 -28.97
C LEU A 366 -6.05 -6.68 -30.03
N PRO A 367 -5.82 -7.97 -29.74
CA PRO A 367 -6.25 -9.07 -30.59
C PRO A 367 -7.78 -9.28 -30.55
N ASP A 368 -8.34 -9.95 -31.57
CA ASP A 368 -9.79 -10.14 -31.71
C ASP A 368 -10.44 -10.90 -30.53
N ASP A 369 -9.70 -11.80 -29.87
CA ASP A 369 -10.17 -12.56 -28.72
C ASP A 369 -10.38 -11.68 -27.47
N TYR A 370 -9.76 -10.50 -27.39
CA TYR A 370 -10.04 -9.50 -26.35
C TYR A 370 -11.54 -9.19 -26.27
N ALA A 371 -12.22 -9.13 -27.41
CA ALA A 371 -13.66 -8.88 -27.49
C ALA A 371 -14.52 -9.92 -26.75
N VAL A 372 -14.02 -11.16 -26.65
CA VAL A 372 -14.70 -12.28 -25.99
C VAL A 372 -14.40 -12.28 -24.49
N TRP A 373 -13.13 -12.06 -24.13
CA TRP A 373 -12.66 -12.22 -22.76
C TRP A 373 -12.81 -10.95 -21.92
N LEU A 374 -12.39 -9.80 -22.43
CA LEU A 374 -12.19 -8.58 -21.63
C LEU A 374 -13.17 -7.46 -21.97
N GLY A 375 -13.78 -7.51 -23.17
CA GLY A 375 -14.87 -6.63 -23.57
C GLY A 375 -14.62 -5.94 -24.90
N GLU A 376 -15.51 -5.03 -25.29
CA GLU A 376 -15.48 -4.38 -26.60
C GLU A 376 -14.13 -3.70 -26.91
N ILE A 377 -13.55 -3.99 -28.08
CA ILE A 377 -12.38 -3.29 -28.60
C ILE A 377 -12.81 -1.90 -29.08
N LYS A 378 -12.51 -0.88 -28.29
CA LYS A 378 -12.90 0.51 -28.56
C LYS A 378 -12.08 1.13 -29.69
N PRO A 379 -12.68 1.96 -30.57
CA PRO A 379 -11.94 2.67 -31.61
C PRO A 379 -11.07 3.79 -31.03
N LEU A 380 -10.02 4.21 -31.75
CA LEU A 380 -9.13 5.32 -31.33
C LEU A 380 -9.89 6.62 -30.98
N SER A 381 -11.00 6.91 -31.66
CA SER A 381 -11.84 8.08 -31.39
C SER A 381 -12.44 8.08 -29.99
N HIS A 382 -12.77 6.89 -29.45
CA HIS A 382 -13.30 6.75 -28.09
C HIS A 382 -12.28 7.24 -27.05
N PHE A 383 -11.03 6.80 -27.15
CA PHE A 383 -9.97 7.22 -26.24
C PHE A 383 -9.62 8.70 -26.40
N LYS A 384 -9.69 9.23 -27.63
CA LYS A 384 -9.45 10.64 -27.89
C LYS A 384 -10.46 11.53 -27.16
N GLU A 385 -11.74 11.19 -27.27
CA GLU A 385 -12.84 11.92 -26.64
C GLU A 385 -12.83 11.73 -25.12
N THR A 386 -12.61 10.50 -24.65
CA THR A 386 -12.60 10.16 -23.21
C THR A 386 -11.47 10.88 -22.47
N TYR A 387 -10.22 10.80 -22.97
CA TYR A 387 -9.07 11.38 -22.28
C TYR A 387 -8.74 12.83 -22.68
N MET A 388 -9.58 13.42 -23.52
CA MET A 388 -9.45 14.79 -24.01
C MET A 388 -8.04 15.10 -24.56
N VAL A 389 -7.46 14.14 -25.29
CA VAL A 389 -6.14 14.28 -25.94
C VAL A 389 -6.27 14.76 -27.38
N ASP A 390 -5.22 15.34 -27.94
CA ASP A 390 -5.28 15.87 -29.31
C ASP A 390 -5.23 14.76 -30.36
N MET A 391 -4.49 13.69 -30.07
CA MET A 391 -4.21 12.59 -30.99
C MET A 391 -4.16 11.25 -30.26
N VAL A 392 -4.56 10.17 -30.94
CA VAL A 392 -4.47 8.79 -30.44
C VAL A 392 -3.98 7.88 -31.56
N TYR A 393 -3.01 7.01 -31.24
CA TYR A 393 -2.39 6.04 -32.15
C TYR A 393 -2.16 4.71 -31.42
N TYR A 394 -1.64 3.70 -32.12
CA TYR A 394 -1.24 2.45 -31.48
C TYR A 394 0.19 2.52 -30.93
N VAL A 395 0.48 1.76 -29.86
CA VAL A 395 1.82 1.67 -29.26
C VAL A 395 2.86 1.22 -30.29
N ASP A 396 2.51 0.29 -31.18
CA ASP A 396 3.40 -0.17 -32.27
C ASP A 396 3.74 0.92 -33.31
N GLU A 397 3.07 2.08 -33.28
CA GLU A 397 3.27 3.20 -34.20
C GLU A 397 4.08 4.36 -33.58
N ILE A 398 4.46 4.27 -32.31
CA ILE A 398 5.00 5.41 -31.53
C ILE A 398 6.21 6.08 -32.18
N ILE A 399 7.18 5.29 -32.65
CA ILE A 399 8.41 5.78 -33.28
C ILE A 399 8.10 6.53 -34.58
N GLN A 400 7.19 5.99 -35.39
CA GLN A 400 6.78 6.62 -36.64
C GLN A 400 6.07 7.95 -36.37
N VAL A 401 5.07 7.93 -35.48
CA VAL A 401 4.25 9.11 -35.17
C VAL A 401 5.11 10.24 -34.59
N LEU A 402 5.96 9.96 -33.59
CA LEU A 402 6.81 11.01 -33.00
C LEU A 402 7.77 11.61 -34.03
N SER A 403 8.30 10.78 -34.95
CA SER A 403 9.15 11.26 -36.06
C SER A 403 8.40 12.17 -37.02
N GLU A 404 7.15 11.85 -37.37
CA GLU A 404 6.31 12.63 -38.29
C GLU A 404 5.80 13.93 -37.67
N GLN A 405 5.51 13.92 -36.36
CA GLN A 405 5.05 15.10 -35.63
C GLN A 405 6.17 16.10 -35.38
N PHE A 406 7.43 15.65 -35.24
CA PHE A 406 8.56 16.55 -35.03
C PHE A 406 8.78 17.49 -36.21
N LYS A 407 8.74 18.81 -35.95
CA LYS A 407 8.97 19.85 -36.97
C LYS A 407 10.32 20.55 -36.83
N GLY A 408 11.12 20.17 -35.84
CA GLY A 408 12.46 20.71 -35.61
C GLY A 408 13.48 20.17 -36.61
N SER A 409 14.69 20.72 -36.55
CA SER A 409 15.84 20.21 -37.30
C SER A 409 16.68 19.25 -36.45
N GLY A 410 17.07 18.11 -37.01
CA GLY A 410 17.91 17.13 -36.30
C GLY A 410 17.11 15.99 -35.69
N LYS A 411 17.67 15.33 -34.67
CA LYS A 411 17.01 14.25 -33.94
C LYS A 411 16.04 14.84 -32.91
N PRO A 412 14.80 14.33 -32.79
CA PRO A 412 13.91 14.76 -31.72
C PRO A 412 14.47 14.36 -30.35
N LEU A 413 14.41 15.27 -29.38
CA LEU A 413 14.76 15.02 -27.99
C LEU A 413 13.54 14.49 -27.22
N LEU A 414 13.70 13.37 -26.52
CA LEU A 414 12.71 12.77 -25.63
C LEU A 414 13.07 13.04 -24.18
N TYR A 415 12.21 13.77 -23.48
CA TYR A 415 12.27 13.94 -22.04
C TYR A 415 11.50 12.79 -21.39
N ILE A 416 12.23 11.89 -20.74
CA ILE A 416 11.69 10.66 -20.16
C ILE A 416 11.75 10.78 -18.64
N LEU A 417 10.72 10.27 -17.98
CA LEU A 417 10.64 10.29 -16.52
C LEU A 417 11.69 9.36 -15.93
N HIS A 418 12.63 9.93 -15.19
CA HIS A 418 13.57 9.19 -14.38
C HIS A 418 14.05 10.09 -13.24
N GLY A 419 13.91 9.61 -12.01
CA GLY A 419 14.25 10.40 -10.83
C GLY A 419 13.85 9.70 -9.56
N LEU A 420 14.51 10.11 -8.48
CA LEU A 420 14.45 9.51 -7.17
C LEU A 420 13.17 9.93 -6.43
N ASN A 421 12.36 8.97 -6.02
CA ASN A 421 11.37 9.19 -4.98
C ASN A 421 12.09 9.24 -3.61
N THR A 422 11.87 10.31 -2.86
CA THR A 422 12.63 10.63 -1.65
C THR A 422 12.16 9.90 -0.39
N ASP A 423 11.09 9.13 -0.50
CA ASP A 423 10.50 8.34 0.57
C ASP A 423 10.89 6.86 0.44
N SER A 424 10.75 6.28 -0.76
CA SER A 424 11.13 4.89 -1.03
C SER A 424 12.61 4.69 -1.33
N GLY A 425 13.30 5.74 -1.80
CA GLY A 425 14.64 5.63 -2.36
C GLY A 425 14.69 4.97 -3.75
N ASN A 426 13.55 4.67 -4.35
CA ASN A 426 13.46 4.05 -5.68
C ASN A 426 13.50 5.11 -6.79
N LEU A 427 14.08 4.74 -7.93
CA LEU A 427 14.03 5.54 -9.15
C LEU A 427 12.75 5.21 -9.95
N SER A 428 12.09 6.23 -10.48
CA SER A 428 11.05 6.04 -11.50
C SER A 428 11.61 5.30 -12.72
N LYS A 429 10.86 4.29 -13.19
CA LYS A 429 11.21 3.46 -14.34
C LYS A 429 11.10 4.32 -15.61
N PRO A 430 12.19 4.52 -16.38
CA PRO A 430 12.10 5.16 -17.68
C PRO A 430 11.17 4.40 -18.61
N ALA A 431 10.53 5.09 -19.55
CA ALA A 431 9.76 4.46 -20.60
C ALA A 431 10.62 3.41 -21.33
N SER A 432 10.15 2.16 -21.38
CA SER A 432 10.80 1.07 -22.10
C SER A 432 10.54 1.18 -23.60
N PHE A 433 11.54 0.80 -24.39
CA PHE A 433 11.53 0.80 -25.84
C PHE A 433 11.71 -0.59 -26.44
N GLU A 434 11.60 -1.67 -25.64
CA GLU A 434 11.80 -3.04 -26.11
C GLU A 434 10.84 -3.43 -27.23
N LEU A 435 9.64 -2.86 -27.24
CA LEU A 435 8.64 -3.03 -28.30
C LEU A 435 8.82 -2.03 -29.46
N CYS A 436 9.77 -1.10 -29.36
CA CYS A 436 9.94 0.05 -30.23
C CYS A 436 11.32 0.04 -30.90
N SER A 437 11.50 -0.75 -31.97
CA SER A 437 12.71 -0.63 -32.81
C SER A 437 12.79 0.78 -33.42
N GLY A 438 13.93 1.46 -33.34
CA GLY A 438 14.10 2.80 -33.91
C GLY A 438 14.35 3.93 -32.92
N ILE A 439 14.50 3.64 -31.62
CA ILE A 439 14.80 4.65 -30.59
C ILE A 439 16.13 5.38 -30.83
N GLU A 440 17.08 4.76 -31.55
CA GLU A 440 18.35 5.37 -31.94
C GLU A 440 18.21 6.61 -32.82
N LYS A 441 17.00 6.85 -33.35
CA LYS A 441 16.61 8.05 -34.08
C LYS A 441 16.35 9.26 -33.17
N PHE A 442 16.21 9.04 -31.87
CA PHE A 442 15.93 10.06 -30.86
C PHE A 442 17.14 10.29 -29.96
N GLU A 443 17.21 11.48 -29.37
CA GLU A 443 18.05 11.74 -28.19
C GLU A 443 17.18 11.63 -26.94
N THR A 444 17.78 11.29 -25.79
CA THR A 444 17.03 11.11 -24.55
C THR A 444 17.59 11.96 -23.42
N ASP A 445 16.69 12.58 -22.66
CA ASP A 445 16.98 13.26 -21.41
C ASP A 445 16.25 12.57 -20.25
N LEU A 446 17.01 12.16 -19.24
CA LEU A 446 16.51 11.45 -18.06
C LEU A 446 16.51 12.33 -16.79
N THR A 447 16.82 13.62 -16.88
CA THR A 447 17.11 14.44 -15.69
C THR A 447 16.21 15.66 -15.54
N THR A 448 15.68 16.17 -16.65
CA THR A 448 14.93 17.43 -16.69
C THR A 448 13.46 17.24 -16.29
N LEU A 449 12.82 16.15 -16.74
CA LEU A 449 11.37 15.98 -16.58
C LEU A 449 10.95 15.79 -15.12
N HIS A 450 11.61 14.86 -14.41
CA HIS A 450 11.21 14.46 -13.06
C HIS A 450 11.08 15.64 -12.09
N PRO A 451 12.10 16.51 -11.87
CA PRO A 451 11.97 17.59 -10.90
C PRO A 451 10.85 18.59 -11.24
N ILE A 452 10.62 18.85 -12.53
CA ILE A 452 9.58 19.78 -12.98
C ILE A 452 8.19 19.19 -12.79
N LEU A 453 8.02 17.91 -13.16
CA LEU A 453 6.73 17.22 -13.03
C LEU A 453 6.38 16.92 -11.56
N ALA A 454 7.37 16.58 -10.74
CA ALA A 454 7.19 16.45 -9.29
C ALA A 454 6.68 17.76 -8.68
N GLU A 455 7.29 18.91 -9.02
CA GLU A 455 6.83 20.21 -8.53
C GLU A 455 5.42 20.58 -9.04
N CYS A 456 5.04 20.14 -10.24
CA CYS A 456 3.67 20.32 -10.72
C CYS A 456 2.65 19.59 -9.83
N ARG A 457 2.99 18.44 -9.24
CA ARG A 457 2.08 17.69 -8.34
C ARG A 457 1.98 18.27 -6.93
N VAL A 458 2.95 19.08 -6.48
CA VAL A 458 2.96 19.63 -5.11
C VAL A 458 1.77 20.58 -4.87
N ILE A 459 1.47 21.45 -5.83
CA ILE A 459 0.40 22.46 -5.71
C ILE A 459 -0.86 22.00 -6.44
N LYS A 460 -1.93 21.72 -5.71
CA LYS A 460 -3.16 21.11 -6.24
C LYS A 460 -4.03 22.15 -6.94
N SER A 461 -4.59 21.79 -8.10
CA SER A 461 -5.63 22.59 -8.75
C SER A 461 -6.99 22.44 -8.04
N SER A 462 -7.94 23.32 -8.32
CA SER A 462 -9.29 23.23 -7.75
C SER A 462 -10.03 21.96 -8.15
N LEU A 463 -9.71 21.35 -9.30
CA LEU A 463 -10.29 20.09 -9.75
C LEU A 463 -9.72 18.92 -8.94
N GLU A 464 -8.43 18.95 -8.63
CA GLU A 464 -7.78 17.94 -7.78
C GLU A 464 -8.29 17.99 -6.34
N LEU A 465 -8.45 19.20 -5.80
CA LEU A 465 -8.98 19.40 -4.45
C LEU A 465 -10.41 18.88 -4.29
N GLN A 466 -11.22 18.84 -5.36
CA GLN A 466 -12.56 18.25 -5.30
C GLN A 466 -12.51 16.73 -5.15
N LEU A 467 -11.58 16.06 -5.83
CA LEU A 467 -11.41 14.61 -5.70
C LEU A 467 -10.81 14.22 -4.35
N LEU A 468 -9.81 14.98 -3.87
CA LEU A 468 -9.24 14.80 -2.53
C LEU A 468 -10.26 15.06 -1.42
N GLN A 469 -11.10 16.09 -1.56
CA GLN A 469 -12.18 16.35 -0.61
C GLN A 469 -13.19 15.19 -0.59
N PHE A 470 -13.57 14.66 -1.75
CA PHE A 470 -14.49 13.52 -1.79
C PHE A 470 -13.89 12.25 -1.18
N ALA A 471 -12.62 11.94 -1.48
CA ALA A 471 -11.91 10.82 -0.84
C ALA A 471 -11.88 10.97 0.69
N ASN A 472 -11.65 12.19 1.18
CA ASN A 472 -11.73 12.51 2.60
C ASN A 472 -13.13 12.34 3.20
N ASP A 473 -14.16 12.83 2.50
CA ASP A 473 -15.55 12.78 2.97
C ASP A 473 -16.02 11.33 3.14
N ILE A 474 -15.74 10.47 2.15
CA ILE A 474 -16.15 9.07 2.22
C ILE A 474 -15.32 8.27 3.24
N SER A 475 -14.02 8.51 3.33
CA SER A 475 -13.17 7.87 4.34
C SER A 475 -13.54 8.31 5.75
N SER A 476 -13.90 9.59 5.94
CA SER A 476 -14.40 10.10 7.22
C SER A 476 -15.71 9.42 7.62
N GLU A 477 -16.66 9.27 6.69
CA GLU A 477 -17.92 8.55 6.94
C GLU A 477 -17.67 7.08 7.27
N ALA A 478 -16.71 6.43 6.61
CA ALA A 478 -16.32 5.05 6.88
C ALA A 478 -15.70 4.88 8.29
N HIS A 479 -14.82 5.78 8.73
CA HIS A 479 -14.28 5.78 10.10
C HIS A 479 -15.40 5.89 11.15
N VAL A 480 -16.36 6.78 10.92
CA VAL A 480 -17.54 6.94 11.80
C VAL A 480 -18.39 5.68 11.83
N GLU A 481 -18.57 5.01 10.69
CA GLU A 481 -19.32 3.76 10.61
C GLU A 481 -18.62 2.62 11.34
N VAL A 482 -17.29 2.55 11.28
CA VAL A 482 -16.51 1.59 12.07
C VAL A 482 -16.69 1.87 13.56
N MET A 483 -16.52 3.12 14.01
CA MET A 483 -16.71 3.50 15.43
C MET A 483 -18.09 3.10 15.97
N ARG A 484 -19.15 3.16 15.15
CA ARG A 484 -20.51 2.76 15.55
C ARG A 484 -20.70 1.25 15.71
N LYS A 485 -19.89 0.44 15.02
CA LYS A 485 -20.09 -1.02 14.92
C LYS A 485 -19.11 -1.84 15.74
N VAL A 486 -18.00 -1.24 16.17
CA VAL A 486 -16.97 -1.92 16.95
C VAL A 486 -17.50 -2.36 18.31
N THR A 487 -17.24 -3.61 18.66
CA THR A 487 -17.52 -4.19 19.98
C THR A 487 -16.39 -5.13 20.40
N PRO A 488 -15.99 -5.17 21.69
CA PRO A 488 -14.98 -6.11 22.17
C PRO A 488 -15.27 -7.57 21.76
N GLY A 489 -14.21 -8.34 21.48
CA GLY A 489 -14.28 -9.72 21.01
C GLY A 489 -14.25 -9.89 19.48
N MET A 490 -14.32 -8.79 18.74
CA MET A 490 -14.08 -8.79 17.29
C MET A 490 -12.58 -8.86 16.96
N LYS A 491 -12.28 -9.18 15.70
CA LYS A 491 -10.94 -9.15 15.12
C LYS A 491 -10.64 -7.80 14.49
N GLU A 492 -9.39 -7.37 14.52
CA GLU A 492 -8.94 -6.12 13.87
C GLU A 492 -9.33 -6.05 12.39
N TYR A 493 -9.18 -7.14 11.62
CA TYR A 493 -9.53 -7.21 10.20
C TYR A 493 -11.03 -7.00 9.93
N GLN A 494 -11.89 -7.16 10.93
CA GLN A 494 -13.32 -6.88 10.79
C GLN A 494 -13.57 -5.39 10.69
N MET A 495 -12.76 -4.57 11.38
CA MET A 495 -12.77 -3.10 11.22
C MET A 495 -12.26 -2.69 9.83
N GLU A 496 -11.15 -3.31 9.37
CA GLU A 496 -10.63 -3.12 8.01
C GLU A 496 -11.70 -3.44 6.95
N SER A 497 -12.38 -4.59 7.09
CA SER A 497 -13.43 -5.01 6.18
C SER A 497 -14.61 -4.04 6.15
N MET A 498 -15.03 -3.51 7.31
CA MET A 498 -16.10 -2.50 7.38
C MET A 498 -15.72 -1.21 6.67
N PHE A 499 -14.49 -0.73 6.87
CA PHE A 499 -13.98 0.48 6.23
C PHE A 499 -13.92 0.33 4.70
N LEU A 500 -13.25 -0.72 4.22
CA LEU A 500 -13.11 -1.02 2.78
C LEU A 500 -14.48 -1.22 2.13
N HIS A 501 -15.40 -1.91 2.81
CA HIS A 501 -16.76 -2.06 2.31
C HIS A 501 -17.45 -0.71 2.13
N HIS A 502 -17.39 0.17 3.14
CA HIS A 502 -18.08 1.45 3.11
C HIS A 502 -17.55 2.37 2.02
N THR A 503 -16.23 2.54 1.94
CA THR A 503 -15.59 3.38 0.92
C THR A 503 -15.83 2.85 -0.48
N TYR A 504 -15.88 1.53 -0.66
CA TYR A 504 -16.16 0.97 -1.98
C TYR A 504 -17.66 1.01 -2.34
N MET A 505 -18.54 0.60 -1.41
CA MET A 505 -20.00 0.50 -1.61
C MET A 505 -20.65 1.86 -1.90
N TYR A 506 -20.23 2.90 -1.19
CA TYR A 506 -20.83 4.23 -1.29
C TYR A 506 -19.92 5.24 -2.01
N GLY A 507 -18.60 5.06 -1.97
CA GLY A 507 -17.63 5.95 -2.61
C GLY A 507 -17.07 5.48 -3.95
N GLY A 508 -17.27 4.21 -4.35
CA GLY A 508 -16.65 3.67 -5.55
C GLY A 508 -15.12 3.54 -5.45
N CYS A 509 -14.55 3.65 -4.24
CA CYS A 509 -13.11 3.48 -3.98
C CYS A 509 -12.74 2.00 -4.07
N ARG A 510 -12.44 1.51 -5.27
CA ARG A 510 -12.03 0.11 -5.50
C ARG A 510 -10.64 -0.20 -4.94
N HIS A 511 -9.80 0.83 -4.78
CA HIS A 511 -8.48 0.76 -4.15
C HIS A 511 -8.47 1.49 -2.81
N CYS A 512 -7.57 1.06 -1.94
CA CYS A 512 -7.17 1.77 -0.74
C CYS A 512 -5.85 2.50 -1.01
N SER A 513 -5.65 3.67 -0.42
CA SER A 513 -4.46 4.49 -0.64
C SER A 513 -3.18 3.84 -0.08
N TYR A 514 -3.34 2.97 0.91
CA TYR A 514 -2.30 2.16 1.56
C TYR A 514 -2.95 0.96 2.25
N THR A 515 -2.14 0.01 2.71
CA THR A 515 -2.65 -1.13 3.49
C THR A 515 -3.22 -0.63 4.80
N CYS A 516 -4.50 -0.91 5.07
CA CYS A 516 -5.18 -0.47 6.28
C CYS A 516 -4.48 -0.95 7.57
N ILE A 517 -4.31 -0.02 8.50
CA ILE A 517 -3.70 -0.25 9.81
C ILE A 517 -4.83 -0.29 10.83
N CYS A 518 -5.15 -1.48 11.34
CA CYS A 518 -6.20 -1.66 12.35
C CYS A 518 -5.55 -2.20 13.62
N ALA A 519 -4.97 -1.31 14.42
CA ALA A 519 -4.13 -1.71 15.54
C ALA A 519 -4.86 -1.53 16.88
N THR A 520 -4.85 -2.55 17.73
CA THR A 520 -5.52 -2.51 19.05
C THR A 520 -4.58 -2.90 20.20
N GLY A 521 -4.78 -2.29 21.37
CA GLY A 521 -3.93 -2.50 22.54
C GLY A 521 -2.46 -2.16 22.20
N ASP A 522 -1.54 -3.04 22.59
CA ASP A 522 -0.09 -2.88 22.32
C ASP A 522 0.24 -2.74 20.82
N ASN A 523 -0.58 -3.28 19.91
CA ASN A 523 -0.33 -3.16 18.46
C ASN A 523 -0.37 -1.69 18.00
N SER A 524 -1.11 -0.82 18.69
CA SER A 524 -1.20 0.62 18.34
C SER A 524 0.13 1.39 18.54
N ALA A 525 1.14 0.75 19.11
CA ALA A 525 2.52 1.26 19.15
C ALA A 525 3.37 0.88 17.91
N VAL A 526 2.86 0.05 17.00
CA VAL A 526 3.54 -0.33 15.76
C VAL A 526 3.02 0.55 14.63
N LEU A 527 3.89 1.40 14.07
CA LEU A 527 3.45 2.51 13.22
C LEU A 527 2.76 2.07 11.92
N HIS A 528 3.31 1.06 11.23
CA HIS A 528 2.79 0.46 10.01
C HIS A 528 2.31 -0.98 10.25
N TYR A 529 1.53 -1.19 11.32
CA TYR A 529 0.82 -2.46 11.57
C TYR A 529 -0.13 -2.81 10.40
N GLY A 530 -0.56 -4.07 10.27
CA GLY A 530 -1.50 -4.48 9.23
C GLY A 530 -0.87 -5.05 7.96
N HIS A 531 0.47 -5.03 7.84
CA HIS A 531 1.20 -5.73 6.77
C HIS A 531 1.11 -7.26 6.89
N ALA A 532 1.64 -8.01 5.91
CA ALA A 532 1.43 -9.46 5.82
C ALA A 532 1.95 -10.28 7.04
N ALA A 533 2.99 -9.81 7.72
CA ALA A 533 3.51 -10.47 8.92
C ALA A 533 2.68 -10.16 10.19
N ALA A 534 1.84 -9.12 10.13
CA ALA A 534 1.02 -8.64 11.23
C ALA A 534 -0.38 -8.24 10.70
N PRO A 535 -1.18 -9.19 10.19
CA PRO A 535 -2.22 -8.93 9.20
C PRO A 535 -3.58 -8.55 9.81
N ASN A 536 -3.59 -7.68 10.83
CA ASN A 536 -4.82 -7.27 11.54
C ASN A 536 -5.62 -8.46 12.10
N ASP A 537 -4.98 -9.47 12.70
CA ASP A 537 -5.63 -10.71 13.16
C ASP A 537 -5.75 -10.86 14.68
N ARG A 538 -5.44 -9.81 15.46
CA ARG A 538 -5.67 -9.82 16.91
C ARG A 538 -7.17 -9.71 17.22
N THR A 539 -7.60 -10.44 18.24
CA THR A 539 -8.90 -10.19 18.89
C THR A 539 -8.72 -9.06 19.89
N PHE A 540 -9.52 -8.01 19.79
CA PHE A 540 -9.43 -6.90 20.72
C PHE A 540 -10.39 -7.04 21.90
N GLU A 541 -9.92 -6.62 23.06
CA GLU A 541 -10.53 -6.91 24.36
C GLU A 541 -11.06 -5.62 25.02
N ASP A 542 -11.93 -5.77 26.02
CA ASP A 542 -12.40 -4.63 26.81
C ASP A 542 -11.23 -3.88 27.46
N GLY A 543 -11.23 -2.55 27.34
CA GLY A 543 -10.16 -1.68 27.82
C GLY A 543 -9.04 -1.37 26.81
N ASP A 544 -9.00 -2.03 25.65
CA ASP A 544 -8.04 -1.68 24.60
C ASP A 544 -8.32 -0.29 23.99
N LEU A 545 -7.26 0.43 23.63
CA LEU A 545 -7.34 1.49 22.63
C LEU A 545 -7.22 0.89 21.24
N ALA A 546 -8.01 1.41 20.29
CA ALA A 546 -7.82 1.22 18.87
C ALA A 546 -7.14 2.45 18.27
N LEU A 547 -6.26 2.21 17.30
CA LEU A 547 -5.69 3.17 16.38
C LEU A 547 -5.96 2.64 14.97
N LEU A 548 -6.84 3.31 14.26
CA LEU A 548 -7.27 2.96 12.91
C LEU A 548 -6.75 4.02 11.96
N ASP A 549 -5.80 3.63 11.13
CA ASP A 549 -5.22 4.46 10.10
C ASP A 549 -5.57 3.84 8.73
N MET A 550 -6.53 4.47 8.07
CA MET A 550 -7.15 3.97 6.83
C MET A 550 -7.66 5.11 5.95
N GLY A 551 -7.42 5.02 4.64
CA GLY A 551 -7.83 6.01 3.66
C GLY A 551 -8.15 5.41 2.29
N GLY A 552 -9.31 5.73 1.74
CA GLY A 552 -9.73 5.31 0.40
C GLY A 552 -9.05 6.09 -0.72
N GLU A 553 -8.87 5.43 -1.87
CA GLU A 553 -8.38 6.06 -3.11
C GLU A 553 -9.54 6.22 -4.11
N TYR A 554 -9.88 7.46 -4.48
CA TYR A 554 -10.90 7.75 -5.49
C TYR A 554 -10.26 8.31 -6.76
N HIS A 555 -10.31 7.54 -7.85
CA HIS A 555 -9.67 7.92 -9.13
C HIS A 555 -8.23 8.39 -8.96
N PHE A 556 -7.43 7.56 -8.29
CA PHE A 556 -6.02 7.80 -7.94
C PHE A 556 -5.78 8.81 -6.82
N TYR A 557 -6.74 9.67 -6.46
CA TYR A 557 -6.56 10.66 -5.39
C TYR A 557 -6.80 10.02 -4.01
N ALA A 558 -5.81 10.18 -3.14
CA ALA A 558 -5.78 9.56 -1.82
C ALA A 558 -6.55 10.34 -0.75
N SER A 559 -6.84 9.65 0.34
CA SER A 559 -7.12 10.23 1.66
C SER A 559 -6.25 9.51 2.68
N ASP A 560 -5.95 10.15 3.80
CA ASP A 560 -5.15 9.59 4.87
C ASP A 560 -5.69 10.05 6.23
N ILE A 561 -6.32 9.14 6.96
CA ILE A 561 -7.06 9.50 8.18
C ILE A 561 -6.78 8.46 9.25
N THR A 562 -6.25 8.93 10.37
CA THR A 562 -6.11 8.16 11.60
C THR A 562 -7.11 8.60 12.67
N CYS A 563 -7.87 7.64 13.20
CA CYS A 563 -8.74 7.76 14.36
C CYS A 563 -8.26 6.84 15.49
N SER A 564 -8.09 7.39 16.70
CA SER A 564 -7.85 6.60 17.91
C SER A 564 -9.04 6.69 18.87
N PHE A 565 -9.48 5.57 19.43
CA PHE A 565 -10.66 5.51 20.31
C PHE A 565 -10.66 4.24 21.21
N PRO A 566 -11.35 4.23 22.35
CA PRO A 566 -11.47 3.05 23.20
C PRO A 566 -12.45 2.05 22.58
N VAL A 567 -12.07 0.77 22.46
CA VAL A 567 -12.92 -0.24 21.76
C VAL A 567 -14.26 -0.51 22.47
N ASN A 568 -14.37 -0.15 23.74
CA ASN A 568 -15.59 -0.26 24.54
C ASN A 568 -16.43 1.03 24.56
N GLY A 569 -16.00 2.08 23.84
CA GLY A 569 -16.71 3.35 23.75
C GLY A 569 -16.57 4.29 24.94
N LYS A 570 -15.66 4.02 25.90
CA LYS A 570 -15.42 4.89 27.06
C LYS A 570 -13.93 5.05 27.37
N PHE A 571 -13.45 6.29 27.39
CA PHE A 571 -12.06 6.55 27.70
C PHE A 571 -11.81 6.36 29.21
N THR A 572 -10.73 5.68 29.56
CA THR A 572 -10.18 5.75 30.94
C THR A 572 -9.47 7.08 31.16
N SER A 573 -9.11 7.39 32.41
CA SER A 573 -8.33 8.59 32.73
C SER A 573 -6.96 8.60 32.05
N ASP A 574 -6.30 7.44 31.97
CA ASP A 574 -4.97 7.32 31.36
C ASP A 574 -5.07 7.45 29.83
N GLN A 575 -6.05 6.79 29.21
CA GLN A 575 -6.33 6.94 27.78
C GLN A 575 -6.67 8.39 27.42
N SER A 576 -7.55 9.03 28.20
CA SER A 576 -7.93 10.44 28.02
C SER A 576 -6.72 11.38 28.11
N LEU A 577 -5.77 11.09 28.99
CA LEU A 577 -4.59 11.92 29.19
C LEU A 577 -3.71 11.92 27.93
N ILE A 578 -3.39 10.74 27.41
CA ILE A 578 -2.57 10.59 26.20
C ILE A 578 -3.32 11.11 24.97
N TYR A 579 -4.60 10.77 24.84
CA TYR A 579 -5.43 11.22 23.74
C TYR A 579 -5.49 12.75 23.65
N ASN A 580 -5.79 13.43 24.76
CA ASN A 580 -5.88 14.89 24.77
C ASN A 580 -4.51 15.57 24.59
N ALA A 581 -3.40 14.91 24.94
CA ALA A 581 -2.06 15.42 24.62
C ALA A 581 -1.85 15.50 23.10
N VAL A 582 -2.21 14.44 22.38
CA VAL A 582 -2.12 14.37 20.92
C VAL A 582 -3.12 15.33 20.26
N LEU A 583 -4.37 15.38 20.74
CA LEU A 583 -5.39 16.32 20.22
C LEU A 583 -4.93 17.78 20.37
N LYS A 584 -4.33 18.13 21.51
CA LYS A 584 -3.77 19.47 21.73
C LYS A 584 -2.64 19.77 20.75
N ALA A 585 -1.74 18.82 20.49
CA ALA A 585 -0.66 18.99 19.51
C ALA A 585 -1.23 19.19 18.09
N HIS A 586 -2.16 18.33 17.68
CA HIS A 586 -2.87 18.41 16.39
C HIS A 586 -3.52 19.78 16.17
N ASN A 587 -4.35 20.22 17.11
CA ASN A 587 -5.07 21.50 16.99
C ASN A 587 -4.13 22.71 17.00
N SER A 588 -3.00 22.63 17.73
CA SER A 588 -2.01 23.71 17.78
C SER A 588 -1.21 23.82 16.49
N VAL A 589 -0.86 22.69 15.86
CA VAL A 589 -0.22 22.67 14.54
C VAL A 589 -1.16 23.28 13.50
N ILE A 590 -2.41 22.79 13.40
CA ILE A 590 -3.40 23.30 12.44
C ILE A 590 -3.62 24.82 12.60
N SER A 591 -3.69 25.30 13.84
CA SER A 591 -3.85 26.73 14.14
C SER A 591 -2.65 27.59 13.72
N ALA A 592 -1.46 27.00 13.65
CA ALA A 592 -0.22 27.69 13.26
C ALA A 592 0.07 27.60 11.75
N MET A 593 -0.55 26.66 11.03
CA MET A 593 -0.34 26.45 9.60
C MET A 593 -0.79 27.65 8.78
N LYS A 594 0.12 28.17 7.96
CA LYS A 594 -0.12 29.19 6.93
C LYS A 594 1.10 29.24 5.99
N PRO A 595 1.00 29.90 4.81
CA PRO A 595 2.14 30.06 3.93
C PRO A 595 3.36 30.70 4.63
N GLY A 596 4.55 30.19 4.33
CA GLY A 596 5.83 30.65 4.88
C GLY A 596 6.23 30.06 6.23
N VAL A 597 5.41 29.18 6.82
CA VAL A 597 5.78 28.42 8.03
C VAL A 597 6.61 27.20 7.64
N ASN A 598 7.72 26.98 8.32
CA ASN A 598 8.58 25.81 8.07
C ASN A 598 8.00 24.54 8.71
N TRP A 599 7.97 23.42 7.97
CA TRP A 599 7.40 22.17 8.47
C TRP A 599 8.18 21.54 9.63
N VAL A 600 9.50 21.76 9.70
CA VAL A 600 10.35 21.31 10.81
C VAL A 600 9.95 21.98 12.13
N ASP A 601 9.57 23.26 12.07
CA ASP A 601 9.12 24.01 13.25
C ASP A 601 7.75 23.51 13.75
N MET A 602 6.86 23.10 12.84
CA MET A 602 5.59 22.48 13.20
C MET A 602 5.81 21.14 13.91
N HIS A 603 6.74 20.31 13.44
CA HIS A 603 7.09 19.06 14.13
C HIS A 603 7.59 19.32 15.57
N LYS A 604 8.50 20.28 15.73
CA LYS A 604 9.00 20.67 17.06
C LYS A 604 7.90 21.25 17.96
N LEU A 605 6.93 21.96 17.40
CA LEU A 605 5.75 22.43 18.13
C LEU A 605 4.92 21.27 18.67
N ALA A 606 4.64 20.25 17.84
CA ALA A 606 3.91 19.06 18.27
C ALA A 606 4.64 18.30 19.39
N GLU A 607 5.94 18.03 19.21
CA GLU A 607 6.77 17.37 20.23
C GLU A 607 6.74 18.12 21.57
N ARG A 608 6.92 19.43 21.54
CA ARG A 608 6.89 20.28 22.74
C ARG A 608 5.56 20.14 23.48
N ILE A 609 4.44 20.21 22.76
CA ILE A 609 3.10 20.12 23.36
C ILE A 609 2.87 18.74 23.98
N ILE A 610 3.34 17.68 23.33
CA ILE A 610 3.27 16.32 23.86
C ILE A 610 4.09 16.22 25.15
N LEU A 611 5.35 16.68 25.15
CA LEU A 611 6.21 16.67 26.34
C LEU A 611 5.63 17.48 27.51
N GLU A 612 5.09 18.67 27.25
CA GLU A 612 4.40 19.48 28.26
C GLU A 612 3.21 18.73 28.87
N SER A 613 2.45 18.00 28.04
CA SER A 613 1.27 17.25 28.46
C SER A 613 1.65 16.01 29.27
N LEU A 614 2.69 15.28 28.85
CA LEU A 614 3.25 14.15 29.59
C LEU A 614 3.86 14.59 30.93
N LYS A 615 4.48 15.77 30.98
CA LYS A 615 4.95 16.40 32.23
C LYS A 615 3.79 16.76 33.15
N LYS A 616 2.72 17.36 32.62
CA LYS A 616 1.49 17.65 33.39
C LYS A 616 0.85 16.38 33.93
N GLY A 617 0.96 15.26 33.19
CA GLY A 617 0.53 13.93 33.59
C GLY A 617 1.45 13.19 34.56
N SER A 618 2.54 13.82 35.01
CA SER A 618 3.57 13.22 35.87
C SER A 618 4.28 12.00 35.28
N ILE A 619 4.15 11.76 33.97
CA ILE A 619 4.91 10.72 33.24
C ILE A 619 6.36 11.20 33.06
N LEU A 620 6.52 12.49 32.78
CA LEU A 620 7.81 13.17 32.69
C LEU A 620 7.98 14.19 33.83
N THR A 621 9.23 14.50 34.17
CA THR A 621 9.63 15.50 35.17
C THR A 621 10.79 16.35 34.64
N GLY A 622 11.07 17.51 35.25
CA GLY A 622 12.16 18.40 34.81
C GLY A 622 11.72 19.49 33.82
N ASP A 623 12.67 20.07 33.10
CA ASP A 623 12.46 21.21 32.18
C ASP A 623 12.21 20.76 30.73
N VAL A 624 11.22 21.36 30.07
CA VAL A 624 10.82 20.96 28.71
C VAL A 624 11.84 21.41 27.66
N GLU A 625 12.54 22.54 27.86
CA GLU A 625 13.60 22.95 26.92
C GLU A 625 14.76 21.96 26.96
N GLU A 626 15.15 21.48 28.15
CA GLU A 626 16.17 20.43 28.25
C GLU A 626 15.72 19.14 27.55
N MET A 627 14.44 18.75 27.67
CA MET A 627 13.89 17.58 26.96
C MET A 627 13.95 17.77 25.44
N MET A 628 13.65 18.98 24.94
CA MET A 628 13.72 19.31 23.51
C MET A 628 15.16 19.25 22.99
N VAL A 629 16.14 19.74 23.76
CA VAL A 629 17.58 19.65 23.43
C VAL A 629 18.04 18.20 23.32
N GLU A 630 17.61 17.33 24.23
CA GLU A 630 17.92 15.89 24.20
C GLU A 630 17.02 15.10 23.22
N ARG A 631 16.18 15.79 22.42
CA ARG A 631 15.25 15.19 21.45
C ARG A 631 14.34 14.11 22.05
N LEU A 632 13.91 14.31 23.30
CA LEU A 632 13.04 13.36 24.02
C LEU A 632 11.67 13.19 23.34
N GLY A 633 11.21 14.19 22.59
CA GLY A 633 9.98 14.11 21.78
C GLY A 633 9.98 12.92 20.82
N ALA A 634 11.13 12.63 20.20
CA ALA A 634 11.30 11.52 19.25
C ALA A 634 11.16 10.13 19.89
N VAL A 635 11.23 10.01 21.22
CA VAL A 635 10.95 8.76 21.93
C VAL A 635 9.46 8.44 21.91
N PHE A 636 8.62 9.48 21.94
CA PHE A 636 7.15 9.35 21.97
C PHE A 636 6.51 9.61 20.61
N MET A 637 7.17 10.33 19.71
CA MET A 637 6.73 10.60 18.33
C MET A 637 7.91 10.38 17.35
N PRO A 638 8.24 9.12 17.02
CA PRO A 638 9.44 8.81 16.22
C PRO A 638 9.28 9.03 14.71
N HIS A 639 8.05 9.21 14.22
CA HIS A 639 7.74 9.49 12.82
C HIS A 639 7.67 11.00 12.55
N GLY A 640 7.62 11.38 11.26
CA GLY A 640 7.40 12.77 10.86
C GLY A 640 6.02 13.27 11.28
N LEU A 641 5.83 14.58 11.42
CA LEU A 641 4.53 15.15 11.80
C LEU A 641 3.44 14.99 10.71
N GLY A 642 3.88 14.75 9.48
CA GLY A 642 3.02 14.61 8.32
C GLY A 642 3.79 14.81 7.03
N HIS A 643 3.09 14.66 5.92
CA HIS A 643 3.65 14.55 4.58
C HIS A 643 2.70 15.09 3.53
N PHE A 644 3.23 15.40 2.34
CA PHE A 644 2.37 15.78 1.23
C PHE A 644 1.48 14.60 0.84
N MET A 645 0.25 14.91 0.40
CA MET A 645 -0.73 13.94 -0.07
C MET A 645 -1.33 14.40 -1.40
N GLY A 646 -1.61 13.47 -2.30
CA GLY A 646 -2.17 13.75 -3.62
C GLY A 646 -2.63 12.48 -4.32
N ILE A 647 -1.99 12.16 -5.45
CA ILE A 647 -2.20 10.87 -6.13
C ILE A 647 -1.54 9.71 -5.36
N ASP A 648 -0.45 9.99 -4.66
CA ASP A 648 0.16 9.05 -3.73
C ASP A 648 -0.12 9.55 -2.31
N THR A 649 -0.27 8.63 -1.35
CA THR A 649 -0.43 8.94 0.08
C THR A 649 0.76 9.76 0.58
N HIS A 650 1.97 9.22 0.41
CA HIS A 650 3.22 9.98 0.49
C HIS A 650 3.53 10.58 -0.89
N ASP A 651 3.03 11.79 -1.12
CA ASP A 651 3.13 12.48 -2.40
C ASP A 651 4.53 13.07 -2.66
N THR A 652 4.85 13.25 -3.94
CA THR A 652 6.18 13.68 -4.39
C THR A 652 6.52 15.14 -4.02
N GLY A 653 7.80 15.49 -4.13
CA GLY A 653 8.27 16.88 -4.02
C GLY A 653 8.58 17.37 -2.60
N GLY A 654 8.67 16.46 -1.62
CA GLY A 654 9.02 16.77 -0.24
C GLY A 654 10.45 17.28 -0.04
N TYR A 655 11.41 16.73 -0.80
CA TYR A 655 12.83 17.11 -0.79
C TYR A 655 13.35 17.41 -2.20
N PRO A 656 12.96 18.54 -2.81
CA PRO A 656 13.53 18.97 -4.08
C PRO A 656 15.00 19.36 -3.91
N LEU A 657 15.71 19.54 -5.02
CA LEU A 657 17.12 19.97 -5.00
C LEU A 657 17.30 21.25 -4.15
N GLY A 658 18.20 21.20 -3.18
CA GLY A 658 18.49 22.31 -2.26
C GLY A 658 17.76 22.25 -0.93
N VAL A 659 16.81 21.32 -0.73
CA VAL A 659 16.17 21.07 0.57
C VAL A 659 16.77 19.81 1.18
N GLU A 660 17.44 19.95 2.33
CA GLU A 660 18.06 18.82 3.02
C GLU A 660 17.16 18.22 4.10
N ARG A 661 17.20 16.89 4.22
CA ARG A 661 16.54 16.15 5.29
C ARG A 661 17.31 16.32 6.61
N PRO A 662 16.68 16.80 7.69
CA PRO A 662 17.33 16.85 9.00
C PRO A 662 17.82 15.47 9.45
N LYS A 663 18.86 15.41 10.29
CA LYS A 663 19.44 14.14 10.77
C LYS A 663 19.08 13.80 12.21
N GLU A 664 18.48 14.73 12.95
CA GLU A 664 18.10 14.54 14.36
C GLU A 664 16.97 13.51 14.50
N PRO A 665 16.89 12.78 15.63
CA PRO A 665 15.78 11.89 15.94
C PRO A 665 14.42 12.60 15.81
N GLY A 666 13.42 11.88 15.28
CA GLY A 666 12.11 12.42 14.88
C GLY A 666 12.18 13.15 13.54
N LEU A 667 13.01 14.22 13.45
CA LEU A 667 13.09 15.08 12.27
C LEU A 667 13.60 14.35 11.01
N LYS A 668 14.47 13.34 11.16
CA LYS A 668 14.94 12.54 10.03
C LYS A 668 13.83 11.78 9.30
N SER A 669 12.71 11.54 9.99
CA SER A 669 11.54 10.84 9.48
C SER A 669 10.51 11.78 8.84
N LEU A 670 10.73 13.10 8.85
CA LEU A 670 9.86 14.04 8.13
C LEU A 670 9.90 13.76 6.63
N ARG A 671 8.77 13.76 5.94
CA ARG A 671 8.74 13.56 4.48
C ARG A 671 8.89 14.86 3.70
N THR A 672 8.94 16.01 4.38
CA THR A 672 9.36 17.28 3.81
C THR A 672 9.97 18.19 4.88
N ALA A 673 10.89 19.07 4.47
CA ALA A 673 11.42 20.16 5.30
C ALA A 673 11.13 21.54 4.69
N ARG A 674 10.18 21.61 3.76
CA ARG A 674 9.81 22.83 3.03
C ARG A 674 9.04 23.80 3.93
N ASP A 675 9.05 25.06 3.52
CA ASP A 675 8.05 26.03 3.96
C ASP A 675 6.73 25.75 3.26
N LEU A 676 5.63 25.89 4.00
CA LEU A 676 4.28 25.70 3.47
C LEU A 676 3.97 26.76 2.41
N LEU A 677 3.37 26.34 1.31
CA LEU A 677 2.87 27.19 0.23
C LEU A 677 1.38 26.96 0.04
N GLU A 678 0.66 28.01 -0.38
CA GLU A 678 -0.76 27.89 -0.74
C GLU A 678 -0.97 26.83 -1.83
N GLY A 679 -1.98 25.97 -1.63
CA GLY A 679 -2.31 24.86 -2.52
C GLY A 679 -1.54 23.56 -2.26
N MET A 680 -0.59 23.54 -1.33
CA MET A 680 -0.05 22.27 -0.80
C MET A 680 -1.15 21.54 -0.03
N VAL A 681 -1.23 20.23 -0.22
CA VAL A 681 -2.03 19.33 0.61
C VAL A 681 -1.08 18.49 1.45
N ILE A 682 -1.29 18.47 2.76
CA ILE A 682 -0.39 17.88 3.74
C ILE A 682 -1.18 17.25 4.91
N THR A 683 -0.73 16.10 5.39
CA THR A 683 -1.27 15.47 6.60
C THR A 683 -0.76 16.19 7.86
N VAL A 684 -1.55 16.21 8.92
CA VAL A 684 -1.12 16.57 10.28
C VAL A 684 -1.49 15.42 11.18
N GLU A 685 -0.49 14.64 11.57
CA GLU A 685 -0.65 13.33 12.21
C GLU A 685 0.19 13.17 13.48
N PRO A 686 0.20 14.13 14.44
CA PRO A 686 0.97 13.92 15.66
C PRO A 686 0.53 12.63 16.37
N GLY A 687 1.50 11.96 17.00
CA GLY A 687 1.25 10.74 17.74
C GLY A 687 2.05 10.67 19.03
N CYS A 688 1.56 9.90 19.99
CA CYS A 688 2.23 9.61 21.26
C CYS A 688 2.16 8.10 21.53
N TYR A 689 3.31 7.44 21.45
CA TYR A 689 3.44 5.98 21.55
C TYR A 689 4.40 5.60 22.67
N PHE A 690 4.17 4.42 23.25
CA PHE A 690 5.04 3.82 24.26
C PHE A 690 5.81 2.63 23.66
N ILE A 691 6.70 2.91 22.73
CA ILE A 691 7.45 1.90 21.98
C ILE A 691 8.65 1.42 22.81
N LYS A 692 8.64 0.15 23.23
CA LYS A 692 9.69 -0.44 24.08
C LYS A 692 11.10 -0.25 23.53
N ALA A 693 11.28 -0.41 22.21
CA ALA A 693 12.56 -0.25 21.53
C ALA A 693 13.17 1.17 21.63
N LEU A 694 12.35 2.19 21.89
CA LEU A 694 12.80 3.58 22.07
C LEU A 694 12.77 4.00 23.54
N LEU A 695 11.71 3.59 24.25
CA LEU A 695 11.44 3.97 25.63
C LEU A 695 12.47 3.40 26.60
N VAL A 696 12.81 2.11 26.47
CA VAL A 696 13.75 1.44 27.39
C VAL A 696 15.15 2.06 27.27
N PRO A 697 15.76 2.21 26.07
CA PRO A 697 17.05 2.88 25.96
C PRO A 697 17.04 4.32 26.48
N ALA A 698 15.95 5.07 26.25
CA ALA A 698 15.83 6.45 26.75
C ALA A 698 15.76 6.50 28.29
N MET A 699 15.12 5.53 28.94
CA MET A 699 15.07 5.42 30.40
C MET A 699 16.39 4.96 31.04
N GLU A 700 17.28 4.35 30.27
CA GLU A 700 18.59 3.87 30.73
C GLU A 700 19.73 4.85 30.40
N ASN A 701 19.52 5.76 29.46
CA ASN A 701 20.49 6.75 29.06
C ASN A 701 20.73 7.82 30.15
N ALA A 702 21.99 8.09 30.46
CA ALA A 702 22.39 9.02 31.52
C ALA A 702 21.87 10.46 31.35
N LYS A 703 21.63 10.92 30.11
CA LYS A 703 21.15 12.28 29.82
C LYS A 703 19.63 12.41 29.96
N THR A 704 18.89 11.39 29.55
CA THR A 704 17.42 11.43 29.47
C THR A 704 16.72 10.75 30.64
N SER A 705 17.36 9.79 31.31
CA SER A 705 16.78 9.01 32.42
C SER A 705 16.21 9.87 33.56
N LYS A 706 16.81 11.04 33.82
CA LYS A 706 16.36 12.02 34.83
C LYS A 706 14.95 12.58 34.57
N PHE A 707 14.46 12.53 33.33
CA PHE A 707 13.17 13.08 32.94
C PHE A 707 12.00 12.11 33.12
N PHE A 708 12.25 10.83 33.39
CA PHE A 708 11.19 9.83 33.48
C PHE A 708 10.76 9.57 34.92
N ASN A 709 9.46 9.67 35.19
CA ASN A 709 8.89 9.12 36.42
C ASN A 709 8.67 7.61 36.25
N ARG A 710 9.56 6.80 36.82
CA ARG A 710 9.55 5.33 36.65
C ARG A 710 8.26 4.66 37.12
N GLU A 711 7.65 5.15 38.20
CA GLU A 711 6.39 4.57 38.71
C GLU A 711 5.24 4.88 37.75
N THR A 712 5.14 6.14 37.29
CA THR A 712 4.04 6.54 36.42
C THR A 712 4.19 5.91 35.04
N ILE A 713 5.39 5.92 34.44
CA ILE A 713 5.58 5.37 33.08
C ILE A 713 5.32 3.87 33.00
N GLU A 714 5.59 3.11 34.07
CA GLU A 714 5.30 1.68 34.14
C GLU A 714 3.80 1.39 33.98
N ARG A 715 2.94 2.32 34.39
CA ARG A 715 1.48 2.25 34.20
C ARG A 715 1.06 2.45 32.74
N PHE A 716 1.78 3.28 31.98
CA PHE A 716 1.43 3.64 30.60
C PHE A 716 2.13 2.81 29.53
N LYS A 717 3.21 2.09 29.86
CA LYS A 717 4.08 1.46 28.85
C LYS A 717 3.42 0.39 27.97
N ASN A 718 2.23 -0.10 28.35
CA ASN A 718 1.43 -1.07 27.59
C ASN A 718 0.09 -0.48 27.13
N ILE A 719 -0.03 0.86 27.06
CA ILE A 719 -1.23 1.51 26.52
C ILE A 719 -1.25 1.45 24.98
N GLY A 720 -0.11 1.11 24.36
CA GLY A 720 0.10 1.21 22.93
C GLY A 720 0.46 2.64 22.52
N GLY A 721 -0.39 3.26 21.71
CA GLY A 721 -0.24 4.65 21.28
C GLY A 721 -1.51 5.29 20.75
N VAL A 722 -1.46 6.61 20.58
CA VAL A 722 -2.52 7.41 19.98
C VAL A 722 -1.93 8.22 18.83
N ARG A 723 -2.61 8.21 17.68
CA ARG A 723 -2.38 9.13 16.55
C ARG A 723 -3.71 9.76 16.15
N ILE A 724 -3.65 11.04 15.82
CA ILE A 724 -4.80 11.81 15.31
C ILE A 724 -4.32 12.49 14.04
N GLU A 725 -4.91 12.11 12.92
CA GLU A 725 -4.45 12.56 11.61
C GLU A 725 -5.57 13.15 10.78
N SER A 726 -5.34 14.35 10.26
CA SER A 726 -6.23 15.02 9.33
C SER A 726 -5.49 15.48 8.07
N ASP A 727 -6.22 15.56 6.97
CA ASP A 727 -5.76 16.05 5.68
C ASP A 727 -6.10 17.53 5.51
N LEU A 728 -5.09 18.35 5.22
CA LEU A 728 -5.26 19.80 5.12
C LEU A 728 -4.74 20.36 3.81
N VAL A 729 -5.49 21.29 3.23
CA VAL A 729 -4.99 22.17 2.16
C VAL A 729 -4.55 23.50 2.76
N VAL A 730 -3.32 23.93 2.46
CA VAL A 730 -2.82 25.26 2.83
C VAL A 730 -3.51 26.31 1.97
N THR A 731 -4.04 27.35 2.61
CA THR A 731 -4.74 28.49 1.95
C THR A 731 -3.92 29.76 2.11
N ALA A 732 -4.27 30.84 1.42
CA ALA A 732 -3.56 32.13 1.51
C ALA A 732 -3.28 32.63 2.95
N ASN A 733 -4.16 32.34 3.92
CA ASN A 733 -4.06 32.88 5.29
C ASN A 733 -4.07 31.79 6.39
N GLY A 734 -3.97 30.52 6.02
CA GLY A 734 -4.14 29.43 6.97
C GLY A 734 -4.16 28.06 6.30
N CYS A 735 -5.06 27.19 6.75
CA CYS A 735 -5.37 25.92 6.09
C CYS A 735 -6.88 25.63 6.16
N LYS A 736 -7.34 24.68 5.36
CA LYS A 736 -8.68 24.10 5.44
C LYS A 736 -8.53 22.60 5.72
N ASN A 737 -9.14 22.13 6.80
CA ASN A 737 -9.23 20.71 7.12
C ASN A 737 -10.29 20.05 6.22
N MET A 738 -9.92 18.98 5.51
CA MET A 738 -10.81 18.20 4.65
C MET A 738 -11.43 17.01 5.39
N THR A 739 -10.82 16.58 6.49
CA THR A 739 -11.24 15.43 7.30
C THR A 739 -12.39 15.81 8.24
N ASN A 740 -13.41 14.96 8.32
CA ASN A 740 -14.63 15.21 9.10
C ASN A 740 -15.03 14.01 9.98
N VAL A 741 -14.25 13.77 11.04
CA VAL A 741 -14.46 12.69 12.04
C VAL A 741 -14.52 13.28 13.45
N PRO A 742 -15.17 12.61 14.43
CA PRO A 742 -15.17 13.05 15.83
C PRO A 742 -13.75 13.11 16.40
N ARG A 743 -13.42 14.18 17.13
CA ARG A 743 -12.08 14.40 17.69
C ARG A 743 -12.10 14.70 19.18
N GLU A 744 -13.13 15.33 19.70
CA GLU A 744 -13.24 15.48 21.15
C GLU A 744 -13.62 14.13 21.76
N THR A 745 -13.07 13.82 22.94
CA THR A 745 -13.37 12.53 23.63
C THR A 745 -14.88 12.29 23.78
N TRP A 746 -15.65 13.34 24.11
CA TRP A 746 -17.11 13.25 24.23
C TRP A 746 -17.81 13.03 22.88
N GLU A 747 -17.27 13.52 21.77
CA GLU A 747 -17.82 13.28 20.43
C GLU A 747 -17.66 11.81 20.04
N ILE A 748 -16.47 11.26 20.28
CA ILE A 748 -16.15 9.86 20.03
C ILE A 748 -17.08 8.96 20.86
N GLU A 749 -17.14 9.19 22.18
CA GLU A 749 -18.02 8.40 23.06
C GLU A 749 -19.49 8.52 22.66
N ALA A 750 -19.93 9.69 22.20
CA ALA A 750 -21.30 9.90 21.73
C ALA A 750 -21.58 9.12 20.44
N VAL A 751 -20.67 9.18 19.45
CA VAL A 751 -20.80 8.44 18.18
C VAL A 751 -20.82 6.93 18.42
N MET A 752 -19.90 6.42 19.25
CA MET A 752 -19.85 5.00 19.60
C MET A 752 -21.11 4.54 20.37
N ALA A 753 -21.76 5.45 21.11
CA ALA A 753 -23.04 5.20 21.77
C ALA A 753 -24.27 5.36 20.85
N GLY A 754 -24.08 5.55 19.54
CA GLY A 754 -25.16 5.69 18.56
C GLY A 754 -25.63 7.13 18.30
N GLY A 755 -24.85 8.13 18.76
CA GLY A 755 -25.07 9.54 18.48
C GLY A 755 -24.91 9.87 16.98
N SER A 756 -25.58 10.93 16.54
CA SER A 756 -25.43 11.47 15.19
C SER A 756 -24.04 12.08 14.99
N TRP A 757 -23.49 11.94 13.79
CA TRP A 757 -22.32 12.70 13.34
C TRP A 757 -22.62 13.38 12.00
N PRO A 758 -22.32 14.68 11.83
CA PRO A 758 -21.90 15.62 12.87
C PRO A 758 -22.95 15.77 13.99
N PRO A 759 -22.59 16.28 15.18
CA PRO A 759 -23.55 16.50 16.27
C PRO A 759 -24.65 17.46 15.79
N VAL A 760 -25.92 17.17 16.10
CA VAL A 760 -27.03 18.07 15.76
C VAL A 760 -26.81 19.39 16.49
N THR A 761 -26.42 20.43 15.77
CA THR A 761 -26.40 21.79 16.30
C THR A 761 -27.84 22.24 16.46
N THR A 762 -28.40 22.08 17.67
CA THR A 762 -29.67 22.75 18.00
C THR A 762 -29.43 24.25 17.87
N GLY A 763 -29.99 24.86 16.83
CA GLY A 763 -29.77 26.26 16.52
C GLY A 763 -29.97 27.17 17.73
N ASN A 764 -28.88 27.74 18.21
CA ASN A 764 -28.86 29.05 18.84
C ASN A 764 -27.69 29.81 18.22
N ASN A 765 -28.01 30.50 17.14
CA ASN A 765 -27.26 31.66 16.68
C ASN A 765 -27.13 32.64 17.85
N THR A 766 -25.93 32.75 18.39
CA THR A 766 -25.39 34.05 18.83
C THR A 766 -23.89 34.03 18.59
N THR A 767 -23.51 34.63 17.46
CA THR A 767 -22.31 35.46 17.24
C THR A 767 -21.27 35.45 18.36
N LYS A 768 -20.05 34.99 18.04
CA LYS A 768 -18.83 35.80 18.14
C LYS A 768 -17.70 35.22 17.33
#